data_AF-A0A1Y3MXF7-F1
#
_entry.id   AF-A0A1Y3MXF7-F1
#
_cell.length_a   1.000
_cell.length_b   1.000
_cell.length_c   1.000
_cell.angle_alpha   90.00
_cell.angle_beta   90.00
_cell.angle_gamma   90.00
#
_symmetry.space_group_name_H-M   'P 1'
#
loop_
_entity.id
_entity.type
_entity.pdbx_description
1 polymer ?
#
loop_
_entity_poly.entity_id
_entity_poly.type
_entity_poly.pdbx_seq_one_letter_code
_entity_poly.pdbx_strand_id
1 'polypeptide(L)'
;MIFNFKNIIQKIGFLSLILNSTTITTYGLGASYKAEKMVESYDYILNPYIGWYHGPDIVRLSDDIRHDCAYYETFNYAQQDNNKSEYGLQYLGVTLEEYRDRDITEKGLEAVRNVLDELRNRKKQEIHTLNVKYFHSDISREKDENSQSYKMVIKGETISSVDGCYRKVKVSHPSCTKMKTEDIEPTNINQVLRHVEQVSEIINEYKDIIYIARGVLIGTWGEMHNSKYSNLNDYTKIMKKMHKLIDPSIYLSVRTPEQRRGILNKIKEENSSMADQLSKRLGHFNDGLFDRETDSGTYTSREYTLSDISQYPYEFVRYYRDYEEEYQNKVSLTVPNGGESVYNETDVTYKSFDVSDKHSRKIRLSYLNPRHHQDVYKYWEDTKPSIKNWGNGKDYIGKHLGYRYVLRESSLNNNVLNIKFENVGYSPSYKDFQTKLIFKPTSSGDVLYTQIDTNNREWGTKSNNNNTEVLQINLDKQAVKTLSNNSKSNFKNQKYDVYFLVNDTKTQVNIKFANTNTFNNQYGYKIGEITISNSKAASTSTRTVTSTRKSTTTSKRYEPTSTSKDLPESTDECGTRVGKRCAKGLCCSKYGWCGETSEYCDNNCQSEFGDCRGSLDNKDRCGKGVGRCAPGYCCSKYGWCGKTTDHCGVECQPQYGICGNY
;
A
#
# COMPACT_ATOMS: atom_id res chain seq x y z
N MET A 1 8.46 -54.49 29.59
CA MET A 1 8.13 -53.40 30.54
C MET A 1 6.94 -52.65 29.95
N ILE A 2 5.76 -52.79 30.57
CA ILE A 2 4.50 -52.17 30.12
C ILE A 2 4.52 -50.70 30.54
N PHE A 3 4.23 -49.77 29.64
CA PHE A 3 3.85 -48.41 30.04
C PHE A 3 2.60 -47.94 29.30
N ASN A 4 1.75 -47.31 30.11
CA ASN A 4 0.32 -47.09 29.97
C ASN A 4 0.08 -45.62 29.60
N PHE A 5 -0.78 -45.36 28.62
CA PHE A 5 -1.15 -44.02 28.18
C PHE A 5 -2.22 -43.42 29.12
N LYS A 6 -1.85 -42.41 29.93
CA LYS A 6 -2.80 -41.46 30.52
C LYS A 6 -2.18 -40.06 30.62
N ASN A 7 -3.01 -39.07 30.25
CA ASN A 7 -2.91 -37.62 30.44
C ASN A 7 -2.20 -36.81 29.33
N ILE A 8 -2.98 -36.04 28.57
CA ILE A 8 -3.05 -34.55 28.63
C ILE A 8 -4.29 -34.11 27.83
N ILE A 9 -5.40 -33.82 28.54
CA ILE A 9 -6.45 -32.89 28.12
C ILE A 9 -6.68 -31.99 29.32
N GLN A 10 -6.23 -30.74 29.26
CA GLN A 10 -6.74 -29.65 30.09
C GLN A 10 -6.21 -28.30 29.60
N LYS A 11 -7.11 -27.50 28.99
CA LYS A 11 -7.32 -26.06 29.28
C LYS A 11 -8.44 -25.52 28.38
N ILE A 12 -9.67 -25.92 28.69
CA ILE A 12 -10.87 -25.13 28.39
C ILE A 12 -11.27 -24.50 29.72
N GLY A 13 -11.06 -23.19 29.86
CA GLY A 13 -11.49 -22.43 31.02
C GLY A 13 -12.97 -22.15 30.93
N PHE A 14 -13.72 -22.76 31.84
CA PHE A 14 -15.08 -22.36 32.18
C PHE A 14 -15.04 -20.95 32.80
N LEU A 15 -15.73 -19.99 32.19
CA LEU A 15 -16.24 -18.82 32.89
C LEU A 15 -17.77 -18.81 32.73
N SER A 16 -18.42 -18.74 33.88
CA SER A 16 -19.84 -18.82 34.17
C SER A 16 -20.78 -18.12 33.18
N LEU A 17 -21.70 -18.89 32.58
CA LEU A 17 -22.94 -18.37 32.01
C LEU A 17 -24.00 -18.30 33.11
N ILE A 18 -24.33 -17.08 33.53
CA ILE A 18 -25.63 -16.80 34.16
C ILE A 18 -26.66 -16.87 33.04
N LEU A 19 -27.52 -17.88 33.10
CA LEU A 19 -28.70 -18.04 32.25
C LEU A 19 -29.74 -16.97 32.63
N ASN A 20 -29.70 -15.82 31.97
CA ASN A 20 -30.91 -15.03 31.74
C ASN A 20 -31.53 -15.52 30.44
N SER A 21 -32.62 -16.29 30.57
CA SER A 21 -33.44 -16.75 29.46
C SER A 21 -34.21 -15.58 28.86
N THR A 22 -33.56 -14.79 28.01
CA THR A 22 -34.28 -14.05 26.96
C THR A 22 -34.22 -14.89 25.70
N THR A 23 -35.33 -15.56 25.41
CA THR A 23 -35.59 -16.21 24.12
C THR A 23 -35.48 -15.14 23.03
N ILE A 24 -34.31 -15.00 22.41
CA ILE A 24 -34.16 -14.19 21.21
C ILE A 24 -34.74 -15.02 20.07
N THR A 25 -36.01 -14.77 19.75
CA THR A 25 -36.65 -15.27 18.53
C THR A 25 -35.90 -14.65 17.35
N THR A 26 -34.93 -15.35 16.76
CA THR A 26 -34.29 -14.92 15.52
C THR A 26 -35.29 -15.12 14.38
N TYR A 27 -36.07 -14.09 14.09
CA TYR A 27 -36.84 -14.03 12.84
C TYR A 27 -35.83 -13.96 11.70
N GLY A 28 -35.74 -15.01 10.88
CA GLY A 28 -34.90 -14.99 9.68
C GLY A 28 -35.26 -13.78 8.84
N LEU A 29 -34.28 -12.94 8.53
CA LEU A 29 -34.41 -11.88 7.54
C LEU A 29 -34.86 -12.53 6.23
N GLY A 30 -36.03 -12.14 5.71
CA GLY A 30 -36.51 -12.61 4.40
C GLY A 30 -35.75 -11.88 3.31
N ALA A 31 -34.49 -12.25 3.06
CA ALA A 31 -33.63 -11.54 2.11
C ALA A 31 -33.56 -12.27 0.75
N SER A 32 -33.75 -11.53 -0.34
CA SER A 32 -33.42 -11.98 -1.69
C SER A 32 -32.17 -11.25 -2.18
N TYR A 33 -31.35 -11.95 -2.97
CA TYR A 33 -30.08 -11.42 -3.46
C TYR A 33 -29.92 -11.69 -4.95
N LYS A 34 -29.50 -10.65 -5.68
CA LYS A 34 -29.10 -10.74 -7.08
C LYS A 34 -27.63 -10.40 -7.17
N ALA A 35 -26.80 -11.39 -7.49
CA ALA A 35 -25.36 -11.19 -7.65
C ALA A 35 -25.05 -10.32 -8.87
N GLU A 36 -24.02 -9.48 -8.73
CA GLU A 36 -23.37 -8.81 -9.86
C GLU A 36 -22.43 -9.79 -10.54
N LYS A 37 -22.34 -9.72 -11.87
CA LYS A 37 -21.38 -10.54 -12.61
C LYS A 37 -19.98 -9.95 -12.43
N MET A 38 -19.11 -10.67 -11.72
CA MET A 38 -17.72 -10.26 -11.58
C MET A 38 -16.88 -10.79 -12.75
N VAL A 39 -16.17 -9.88 -13.43
CA VAL A 39 -15.34 -10.21 -14.60
C VAL A 39 -13.91 -9.83 -14.30
N GLU A 40 -12.97 -10.74 -14.56
CA GLU A 40 -11.54 -10.51 -14.36
C GLU A 40 -11.00 -9.47 -15.34
N SER A 41 -10.20 -8.53 -14.85
CA SER A 41 -9.37 -7.64 -15.68
C SER A 41 -7.98 -8.24 -15.81
N TYR A 42 -7.38 -8.04 -16.98
CA TYR A 42 -6.00 -8.41 -17.29
C TYR A 42 -5.07 -7.19 -17.35
N ASP A 43 -5.52 -6.05 -16.85
CA ASP A 43 -4.74 -4.82 -16.78
C ASP A 43 -3.83 -4.84 -15.54
N TYR A 44 -2.79 -4.02 -15.56
CA TYR A 44 -2.02 -3.77 -14.35
C TYR A 44 -2.92 -3.16 -13.26
N ILE A 45 -2.71 -3.58 -12.02
CA ILE A 45 -3.36 -2.99 -10.85
C ILE A 45 -2.30 -2.26 -10.04
N LEU A 46 -2.62 -1.05 -9.59
CA LEU A 46 -1.73 -0.30 -8.72
C LEU A 46 -1.58 -1.05 -7.39
N ASN A 47 -0.35 -1.32 -7.00
CA ASN A 47 -0.04 -1.96 -5.73
C ASN A 47 1.08 -1.25 -4.98
N PRO A 48 0.81 -0.67 -3.78
CA PRO A 48 1.81 0.08 -3.04
C PRO A 48 3.01 -0.75 -2.57
N TYR A 49 2.88 -2.07 -2.41
CA TYR A 49 3.86 -2.87 -1.66
C TYR A 49 4.63 -3.91 -2.49
N ILE A 50 4.23 -4.11 -3.75
CA ILE A 50 4.68 -5.22 -4.59
C ILE A 50 4.56 -4.84 -6.08
N GLY A 51 5.09 -5.68 -6.97
CA GLY A 51 5.10 -5.43 -8.41
C GLY A 51 6.49 -5.16 -8.95
N TRP A 52 6.56 -4.64 -10.18
CA TRP A 52 7.79 -4.03 -10.68
C TRP A 52 8.20 -2.92 -9.73
N TYR A 53 9.47 -2.81 -9.37
CA TYR A 53 9.91 -1.71 -8.53
C TYR A 53 10.97 -0.87 -9.20
N HIS A 54 10.77 0.43 -9.20
CA HIS A 54 11.71 1.39 -9.73
C HIS A 54 11.56 2.73 -8.99
N GLY A 55 12.63 3.48 -8.82
CA GLY A 55 12.61 4.73 -8.05
C GLY A 55 13.80 5.65 -8.36
N PRO A 56 14.10 6.61 -7.47
CA PRO A 56 15.14 7.63 -7.67
C PRO A 56 16.58 7.12 -7.82
N ASP A 57 16.75 5.79 -7.82
CA ASP A 57 17.99 5.03 -7.98
C ASP A 57 18.91 5.12 -6.77
N ILE A 58 19.68 6.20 -6.60
CA ILE A 58 20.77 6.23 -5.61
C ILE A 58 21.10 7.63 -5.08
N VAL A 59 21.09 7.79 -3.76
CA VAL A 59 21.63 8.97 -3.07
C VAL A 59 23.03 8.67 -2.58
N ARG A 60 24.03 9.49 -2.93
CA ARG A 60 25.34 9.37 -2.30
C ARG A 60 25.45 10.34 -1.16
N LEU A 61 25.78 9.83 0.02
CA LEU A 61 26.02 10.67 1.17
C LEU A 61 27.37 11.36 1.01
N SER A 62 27.36 12.68 1.18
CA SER A 62 28.57 13.51 1.13
C SER A 62 28.45 14.69 2.08
N ASP A 63 29.59 15.11 2.66
CA ASP A 63 29.69 16.36 3.39
C ASP A 63 29.58 17.60 2.47
N ASP A 64 29.76 17.40 1.16
CA ASP A 64 29.61 18.42 0.13
C ASP A 64 28.79 17.93 -1.08
N ILE A 65 27.48 17.86 -0.87
CA ILE A 65 26.49 17.47 -1.89
C ILE A 65 26.53 18.32 -3.19
N ARG A 66 27.16 19.50 -3.17
CA ARG A 66 27.19 20.41 -4.34
C ARG A 66 27.99 19.82 -5.51
N HIS A 67 28.78 18.78 -5.24
CA HIS A 67 29.63 18.12 -6.21
C HIS A 67 29.09 16.75 -6.65
N ASP A 68 27.93 16.28 -6.18
CA ASP A 68 27.42 14.95 -6.55
C ASP A 68 26.23 15.02 -7.51
N CYS A 69 26.46 14.66 -8.78
CA CYS A 69 25.39 14.66 -9.78
C CYS A 69 24.26 13.67 -9.44
N ALA A 70 24.59 12.53 -8.81
CA ALA A 70 23.58 11.53 -8.46
C ALA A 70 22.57 12.12 -7.48
N TYR A 71 23.03 12.91 -6.51
CA TYR A 71 22.14 13.62 -5.60
C TYR A 71 21.15 14.54 -6.33
N TYR A 72 21.63 15.38 -7.26
CA TYR A 72 20.75 16.26 -8.05
C TYR A 72 19.78 15.47 -8.92
N GLU A 73 20.23 14.42 -9.59
CA GLU A 73 19.39 13.56 -10.43
C GLU A 73 18.29 12.87 -9.62
N THR A 74 18.65 12.29 -8.48
CA THR A 74 17.70 11.63 -7.57
C THR A 74 16.72 12.63 -6.94
N PHE A 75 17.19 13.80 -6.51
CA PHE A 75 16.33 14.83 -5.94
C PHE A 75 15.35 15.38 -6.99
N ASN A 76 15.83 15.68 -8.19
CA ASN A 76 14.99 16.10 -9.31
C ASN A 76 14.00 14.99 -9.71
N TYR A 77 14.41 13.72 -9.69
CA TYR A 77 13.52 12.60 -9.92
C TYR A 77 12.38 12.57 -8.91
N ALA A 78 12.69 12.79 -7.63
CA ALA A 78 11.69 12.83 -6.56
C ALA A 78 10.70 13.99 -6.75
N GLN A 79 11.16 15.17 -7.20
CA GLN A 79 10.33 16.36 -7.43
C GLN A 79 9.51 16.33 -8.72
N GLN A 80 9.99 15.69 -9.79
CA GLN A 80 9.34 15.77 -11.10
C GLN A 80 8.09 14.88 -11.19
N ASP A 81 6.94 15.52 -11.42
CA ASP A 81 5.63 14.87 -11.61
C ASP A 81 5.57 13.86 -12.76
N ASN A 82 6.39 14.05 -13.81
CA ASN A 82 6.40 13.15 -14.97
C ASN A 82 7.15 11.83 -14.71
N ASN A 83 7.90 11.74 -13.61
CA ASN A 83 8.56 10.52 -13.18
C ASN A 83 7.66 9.66 -12.26
N LYS A 84 6.34 9.88 -12.31
CA LYS A 84 5.31 9.05 -11.66
C LYS A 84 5.58 7.59 -11.95
N SER A 85 5.88 6.82 -10.90
CA SER A 85 6.12 5.39 -11.06
C SER A 85 4.79 4.77 -11.46
N GLU A 86 4.79 3.97 -12.53
CA GLU A 86 3.64 3.12 -12.87
C GLU A 86 3.34 2.11 -11.75
N TYR A 87 4.28 1.93 -10.82
CA TYR A 87 4.29 0.91 -9.79
C TYR A 87 4.38 1.51 -8.39
N GLY A 88 3.70 0.89 -7.43
CA GLY A 88 3.62 1.44 -6.09
C GLY A 88 4.85 1.14 -5.21
N LEU A 89 5.63 0.08 -5.45
CA LEU A 89 6.90 -0.11 -4.75
C LEU A 89 8.04 0.57 -5.52
N GLN A 90 8.81 1.42 -4.86
CA GLN A 90 9.97 2.10 -5.44
C GLN A 90 11.26 1.70 -4.72
N TYR A 91 12.41 1.93 -5.35
CA TYR A 91 13.72 1.65 -4.78
C TYR A 91 14.54 2.92 -4.58
N LEU A 92 15.23 2.97 -3.44
CA LEU A 92 16.18 4.02 -3.09
C LEU A 92 17.45 3.38 -2.50
N GLY A 93 18.54 3.41 -3.26
CA GLY A 93 19.87 3.14 -2.76
C GLY A 93 20.45 4.35 -2.03
N VAL A 94 21.23 4.13 -0.98
CA VAL A 94 21.97 5.15 -0.26
C VAL A 94 23.41 4.68 -0.06
N THR A 95 24.37 5.46 -0.54
CA THR A 95 25.79 5.10 -0.43
C THR A 95 26.54 5.88 0.64
N LEU A 96 27.40 5.19 1.36
CA LEU A 96 28.17 5.71 2.50
C LEU A 96 29.65 5.93 2.15
N GLU A 97 29.94 6.39 0.93
CA GLU A 97 31.29 6.38 0.34
C GLU A 97 32.32 7.16 1.19
N GLU A 98 31.95 8.34 1.71
CA GLU A 98 32.84 9.22 2.49
C GLU A 98 32.94 8.87 3.98
N TYR A 99 32.23 7.83 4.42
CA TYR A 99 32.05 7.52 5.84
C TYR A 99 32.62 6.15 6.21
N ARG A 100 33.43 5.55 5.33
CA ARG A 100 34.06 4.24 5.57
C ARG A 100 34.72 4.14 6.95
N ASP A 101 35.41 5.18 7.39
CA ASP A 101 36.27 5.21 8.58
C ASP A 101 35.79 6.19 9.65
N ARG A 102 34.58 6.74 9.50
CA ARG A 102 34.02 7.73 10.43
C ARG A 102 32.49 7.69 10.46
N ASP A 103 31.92 8.34 11.47
CA ASP A 103 30.47 8.53 11.59
C ASP A 103 29.92 9.35 10.40
N ILE A 104 28.70 9.03 9.98
CA ILE A 104 27.95 9.85 9.02
C ILE A 104 27.67 11.20 9.69
N THR A 105 28.00 12.31 9.04
CA THR A 105 27.73 13.63 9.60
C THR A 105 26.24 13.98 9.47
N GLU A 106 25.79 14.99 10.22
CA GLU A 106 24.43 15.52 10.03
C GLU A 106 24.17 16.05 8.63
N LYS A 107 25.19 16.58 7.93
CA LYS A 107 25.06 17.02 6.54
C LYS A 107 24.78 15.84 5.60
N GLY A 108 25.52 14.75 5.76
CA GLY A 108 25.26 13.52 5.02
C GLY A 108 23.86 12.98 5.30
N LEU A 109 23.46 12.90 6.57
CA LEU A 109 22.12 12.45 6.96
C LEU A 109 21.01 13.34 6.42
N GLU A 110 21.19 14.68 6.43
CA GLU A 110 20.22 15.65 5.90
C GLU A 110 20.01 15.47 4.39
N ALA A 111 21.04 15.11 3.62
CA ALA A 111 20.90 14.85 2.19
C ALA A 111 19.83 13.78 1.90
N VAL A 112 19.85 12.66 2.62
CA VAL A 112 18.83 11.60 2.49
C VAL A 112 17.48 12.04 3.03
N ARG A 113 17.42 12.77 4.15
CA ARG A 113 16.16 13.33 4.66
C ARG A 113 15.47 14.19 3.61
N ASN A 114 16.20 15.08 2.93
CA ASN A 114 15.64 15.93 1.88
C ASN A 114 15.01 15.11 0.74
N VAL A 115 15.64 14.03 0.29
CA VAL A 115 15.09 13.15 -0.75
C VAL A 115 13.86 12.40 -0.23
N LEU A 116 13.91 11.88 1.00
CA LEU A 116 12.79 11.17 1.61
C LEU A 116 11.61 12.08 1.88
N ASP A 117 11.82 13.35 2.23
CA ASP A 117 10.78 14.36 2.38
C ASP A 117 10.05 14.63 1.06
N GLU A 118 10.78 14.74 -0.05
CA GLU A 118 10.17 14.89 -1.38
C GLU A 118 9.33 13.66 -1.76
N LEU A 119 9.86 12.45 -1.54
CA LEU A 119 9.10 11.21 -1.76
C LEU A 119 7.87 11.14 -0.85
N ARG A 120 8.00 11.47 0.43
CA ARG A 120 6.88 11.52 1.39
C ARG A 120 5.82 12.52 0.98
N ASN A 121 6.21 13.69 0.49
CA ASN A 121 5.29 14.70 -0.02
C ASN A 121 4.57 14.24 -1.28
N ARG A 122 5.30 13.60 -2.20
CA ARG A 122 4.75 13.01 -3.41
C ARG A 122 3.72 11.92 -3.11
N LYS A 123 3.81 11.23 -1.97
CA LYS A 123 2.80 10.26 -1.51
C LYS A 123 1.38 10.84 -1.43
N LYS A 124 1.25 12.16 -1.24
CA LYS A 124 -0.05 12.86 -1.23
C LYS A 124 -0.74 12.85 -2.59
N GLN A 125 0.01 12.69 -3.66
CA GLN A 125 -0.48 12.69 -5.05
C GLN A 125 -0.34 11.32 -5.73
N GLU A 126 0.64 10.51 -5.33
CA GLU A 126 0.93 9.20 -5.90
C GLU A 126 1.18 8.18 -4.80
N ILE A 127 0.44 7.08 -4.83
CA ILE A 127 0.55 6.03 -3.83
C ILE A 127 1.82 5.22 -4.08
N HIS A 128 2.76 5.27 -3.13
CA HIS A 128 3.95 4.45 -3.18
C HIS A 128 4.50 4.09 -1.80
N THR A 129 5.40 3.09 -1.78
CA THR A 129 6.28 2.75 -0.66
C THR A 129 7.70 2.46 -1.15
N LEU A 130 8.66 2.37 -0.23
CA LEU A 130 10.08 2.28 -0.53
C LEU A 130 10.71 0.96 -0.07
N ASN A 131 11.52 0.40 -0.95
CA ASN A 131 12.58 -0.56 -0.65
C ASN A 131 13.90 0.22 -0.59
N VAL A 132 14.45 0.39 0.62
CA VAL A 132 15.67 1.17 0.84
C VAL A 132 16.87 0.27 1.07
N LYS A 133 18.01 0.58 0.45
CA LYS A 133 19.27 -0.16 0.61
C LYS A 133 20.39 0.80 0.93
N TYR A 134 21.04 0.62 2.07
CA TYR A 134 22.22 1.39 2.48
C TYR A 134 23.46 0.54 2.24
N PHE A 135 24.55 1.10 1.70
CA PHE A 135 25.77 0.35 1.44
C PHE A 135 27.01 1.21 1.22
N HIS A 136 28.18 0.60 1.31
CA HIS A 136 29.44 1.25 0.95
C HIS A 136 29.76 1.00 -0.52
N SER A 137 30.16 2.04 -1.23
CA SER A 137 30.68 1.97 -2.60
C SER A 137 31.88 2.88 -2.75
N ASP A 138 32.74 2.57 -3.71
CA ASP A 138 33.83 3.43 -4.14
C ASP A 138 33.84 3.43 -5.66
N ILE A 139 33.86 4.62 -6.22
CA ILE A 139 33.64 4.83 -7.64
C ILE A 139 34.55 5.99 -8.07
N SER A 140 35.42 5.73 -9.04
CA SER A 140 36.19 6.78 -9.71
C SER A 140 35.25 7.81 -10.32
N ARG A 141 35.57 9.09 -10.17
CA ARG A 141 34.72 10.19 -10.60
C ARG A 141 35.43 11.07 -11.61
N GLU A 142 34.65 11.62 -12.53
CA GLU A 142 35.10 12.68 -13.43
C GLU A 142 34.14 13.86 -13.34
N LYS A 143 34.69 15.06 -13.56
CA LYS A 143 33.89 16.26 -13.65
C LYS A 143 33.01 16.16 -14.90
N ASP A 144 31.72 16.43 -14.76
CA ASP A 144 30.83 16.48 -15.91
C ASP A 144 30.97 17.82 -16.64
N GLU A 145 31.93 17.88 -17.57
CA GLU A 145 32.23 19.07 -18.39
C GLU A 145 31.07 19.50 -19.30
N ASN A 146 30.11 18.60 -19.56
CA ASN A 146 28.96 18.87 -20.42
C ASN A 146 27.71 19.34 -19.64
N SER A 147 27.77 19.32 -18.31
CA SER A 147 26.64 19.77 -17.48
C SER A 147 26.68 21.26 -17.21
N GLN A 148 25.57 21.95 -17.50
CA GLN A 148 25.31 23.26 -16.89
C GLN A 148 25.18 23.08 -15.37
N SER A 149 25.40 24.14 -14.60
CA SER A 149 25.20 24.11 -13.13
C SER A 149 23.81 23.54 -12.80
N TYR A 150 23.74 22.43 -12.08
CA TYR A 150 22.49 21.88 -11.58
C TYR A 150 21.93 22.78 -10.50
N LYS A 151 20.61 22.91 -10.43
CA LYS A 151 19.89 23.65 -9.40
C LYS A 151 18.81 22.78 -8.82
N MET A 152 18.61 22.87 -7.50
CA MET A 152 17.48 22.27 -6.80
C MET A 152 16.97 23.23 -5.73
N VAL A 153 15.70 23.08 -5.35
CA VAL A 153 15.10 23.86 -4.27
C VAL A 153 14.83 22.93 -3.08
N ILE A 154 15.51 23.17 -1.97
CA ILE A 154 15.32 22.45 -0.70
C ILE A 154 14.71 23.42 0.29
N LYS A 155 13.51 23.12 0.80
CA LYS A 155 12.82 23.96 1.81
C LYS A 155 12.72 25.46 1.41
N GLY A 156 12.64 25.75 0.11
CA GLY A 156 12.57 27.12 -0.43
C GLY A 156 13.93 27.77 -0.75
N GLU A 157 15.04 27.15 -0.35
CA GLU A 157 16.39 27.61 -0.66
C GLU A 157 16.90 26.97 -1.94
N THR A 158 17.48 27.78 -2.83
CA THR A 158 18.07 27.28 -4.08
C THR A 158 19.53 26.89 -3.84
N ILE A 159 19.83 25.61 -4.02
CA ILE A 159 21.19 25.08 -3.99
C ILE A 159 21.63 24.83 -5.43
N SER A 160 22.86 25.23 -5.76
CA SER A 160 23.46 25.02 -7.08
C SER A 160 24.75 24.21 -6.97
N SER A 161 25.03 23.38 -7.98
CA SER A 161 26.31 22.68 -8.09
C SER A 161 27.44 23.69 -8.35
N VAL A 162 28.62 23.49 -7.75
CA VAL A 162 29.76 24.42 -7.88
C VAL A 162 30.64 23.99 -9.05
N ASP A 163 30.72 24.83 -10.10
CA ASP A 163 31.50 24.56 -11.32
C ASP A 163 31.17 23.24 -12.01
N GLY A 164 29.91 22.78 -11.95
CA GLY A 164 29.48 21.44 -12.40
C GLY A 164 29.46 20.44 -11.24
N CYS A 165 29.08 19.19 -11.49
CA CYS A 165 29.17 18.13 -10.49
C CYS A 165 29.95 16.94 -11.05
N TYR A 166 30.24 15.96 -10.20
CA TYR A 166 31.00 14.78 -10.54
C TYR A 166 30.06 13.61 -10.85
N ARG A 167 30.33 12.95 -11.98
CA ARG A 167 29.64 11.73 -12.38
C ARG A 167 30.51 10.51 -12.13
N LYS A 168 29.83 9.38 -12.03
CA LYS A 168 30.46 8.06 -12.01
C LYS A 168 31.16 7.84 -13.36
N VAL A 169 32.45 7.52 -13.30
CA VAL A 169 33.19 7.05 -14.47
C VAL A 169 32.63 5.69 -14.90
N LYS A 170 32.39 5.52 -16.20
CA LYS A 170 31.96 4.21 -16.74
C LYS A 170 33.03 3.17 -16.49
N VAL A 171 32.62 1.95 -16.13
CA VAL A 171 33.55 0.84 -15.80
C VAL A 171 34.50 0.51 -16.97
N SER A 172 34.11 0.81 -18.21
CA SER A 172 34.93 0.63 -19.41
C SER A 172 36.00 1.69 -19.62
N HIS A 173 36.01 2.77 -18.82
CA HIS A 173 36.93 3.89 -19.02
C HIS A 173 38.32 3.60 -18.38
N PRO A 174 39.44 3.95 -19.05
CA PRO A 174 40.79 3.64 -18.55
C PRO A 174 41.15 4.22 -17.18
N SER A 175 40.53 5.34 -16.78
CA SER A 175 40.76 5.95 -15.45
C SER A 175 39.94 5.30 -14.32
N CYS A 176 39.04 4.37 -14.64
CA CYS A 176 38.22 3.69 -13.64
C CYS A 176 39.06 2.64 -12.90
N THR A 177 39.33 2.88 -11.61
CA THR A 177 39.95 1.87 -10.74
C THR A 177 38.85 1.09 -10.03
N LYS A 178 38.72 -0.21 -10.34
CA LYS A 178 37.76 -1.07 -9.66
C LYS A 178 38.34 -1.54 -8.33
N MET A 179 37.89 -0.95 -7.24
CA MET A 179 38.23 -1.40 -5.90
C MET A 179 37.41 -2.63 -5.50
N LYS A 180 38.02 -3.54 -4.72
CA LYS A 180 37.30 -4.68 -4.15
C LYS A 180 36.41 -4.17 -3.03
N THR A 181 35.22 -4.74 -2.87
CA THR A 181 34.29 -4.40 -1.78
C THR A 181 34.98 -4.45 -0.40
N GLU A 182 35.86 -5.42 -0.18
CA GLU A 182 36.63 -5.57 1.06
C GLU A 182 37.48 -4.32 1.39
N ASP A 183 37.94 -3.62 0.35
CA ASP A 183 38.73 -2.38 0.45
C ASP A 183 37.86 -1.12 0.51
N ILE A 184 36.56 -1.23 0.27
CA ILE A 184 35.61 -0.12 0.29
C ILE A 184 34.89 -0.05 1.63
N GLU A 185 34.60 -1.21 2.21
CA GLU A 185 33.90 -1.30 3.48
C GLU A 185 34.77 -0.86 4.66
N PRO A 186 34.14 -0.43 5.78
CA PRO A 186 34.85 -0.09 7.00
C PRO A 186 35.82 -1.20 7.41
N THR A 187 36.96 -0.86 7.98
CA THR A 187 37.96 -1.85 8.41
C THR A 187 37.50 -2.64 9.64
N ASN A 188 36.62 -2.07 10.46
CA ASN A 188 36.06 -2.66 11.66
C ASN A 188 34.54 -2.78 11.57
N ILE A 189 34.01 -3.95 11.94
CA ILE A 189 32.56 -4.21 12.02
C ILE A 189 31.84 -3.23 12.95
N ASN A 190 32.52 -2.70 13.98
CA ASN A 190 31.94 -1.71 14.88
C ASN A 190 31.54 -0.42 14.15
N GLN A 191 32.29 -0.02 13.12
CA GLN A 191 31.93 1.13 12.30
C GLN A 191 30.68 0.83 11.45
N VAL A 192 30.56 -0.39 10.89
CA VAL A 192 29.33 -0.83 10.22
C VAL A 192 28.13 -0.80 11.19
N LEU A 193 28.30 -1.30 12.41
CA LEU A 193 27.26 -1.28 13.45
C LEU A 193 26.89 0.15 13.85
N ARG A 194 27.85 1.07 13.84
CA ARG A 194 27.63 2.49 14.10
C ARG A 194 26.83 3.13 12.96
N HIS A 195 27.15 2.84 11.70
CA HIS A 195 26.32 3.30 10.58
C HIS A 195 24.90 2.73 10.64
N VAL A 196 24.73 1.47 11.05
CA VAL A 196 23.40 0.89 11.29
C VAL A 196 22.60 1.71 12.31
N GLU A 197 23.23 2.19 13.38
CA GLU A 197 22.58 3.09 14.34
C GLU A 197 22.10 4.37 13.65
N GLN A 198 23.01 5.07 12.97
CA GLN A 198 22.73 6.36 12.36
C GLN A 198 21.64 6.28 11.27
N VAL A 199 21.69 5.28 10.39
CA VAL A 199 20.68 5.12 9.33
C VAL A 199 19.34 4.60 9.88
N SER A 200 19.34 3.87 11.00
CA SER A 200 18.09 3.38 11.61
C SER A 200 17.21 4.51 12.11
N GLU A 201 17.81 5.61 12.60
CA GLU A 201 17.07 6.80 13.03
C GLU A 201 16.28 7.40 11.86
N ILE A 202 16.94 7.60 10.71
CA ILE A 202 16.28 8.05 9.48
C ILE A 202 15.21 7.05 9.04
N ILE A 203 15.54 5.76 8.95
CA ILE A 203 14.57 4.74 8.49
C ILE A 203 13.29 4.79 9.33
N ASN A 204 13.41 4.99 10.65
CA ASN A 204 12.27 5.06 11.55
C ASN A 204 11.45 6.35 11.40
N GLU A 205 12.10 7.48 11.12
CA GLU A 205 11.45 8.76 10.84
C GLU A 205 10.48 8.66 9.64
N TYR A 206 10.83 7.83 8.64
CA TYR A 206 10.09 7.63 7.39
C TYR A 206 9.37 6.27 7.29
N LYS A 207 9.08 5.62 8.44
CA LYS A 207 8.43 4.30 8.49
C LYS A 207 7.04 4.22 7.83
N ASP A 208 6.39 5.36 7.58
CA ASP A 208 5.12 5.45 6.89
C ASP A 208 5.24 5.27 5.37
N ILE A 209 6.44 5.46 4.80
CA ILE A 209 6.74 5.25 3.38
C ILE A 209 7.74 4.11 3.15
N ILE A 210 8.60 3.78 4.12
CA ILE A 210 9.54 2.67 4.00
C ILE A 210 8.83 1.35 4.31
N TYR A 211 8.86 0.44 3.34
CA TYR A 211 8.27 -0.89 3.41
C TYR A 211 9.31 -1.96 3.75
N ILE A 212 10.48 -1.92 3.11
CA ILE A 212 11.59 -2.86 3.31
C ILE A 212 12.90 -2.09 3.49
N ALA A 213 13.67 -2.44 4.51
CA ALA A 213 15.09 -2.12 4.62
C ALA A 213 15.90 -3.34 4.16
N ARG A 214 16.49 -3.23 2.97
CA ARG A 214 17.19 -4.30 2.26
C ARG A 214 18.65 -4.38 2.65
N GLY A 215 19.12 -5.61 2.89
CA GLY A 215 20.54 -5.89 3.15
C GLY A 215 21.02 -5.50 4.54
N VAL A 216 22.34 -5.58 4.75
CA VAL A 216 23.02 -5.34 6.05
C VAL A 216 24.18 -4.34 5.93
N LEU A 217 24.10 -3.37 5.00
CA LEU A 217 25.15 -2.37 4.72
C LEU A 217 26.47 -2.92 4.17
N ILE A 218 26.59 -4.24 4.07
CA ILE A 218 27.77 -4.97 3.60
C ILE A 218 27.48 -5.78 2.33
N GLY A 219 28.54 -6.11 1.63
CA GLY A 219 28.58 -6.78 0.35
C GLY A 219 28.69 -5.78 -0.81
N THR A 220 29.09 -6.30 -1.97
CA THR A 220 29.08 -5.54 -3.22
C THR A 220 27.69 -4.91 -3.40
N TRP A 221 27.60 -3.58 -3.55
CA TRP A 221 26.33 -2.84 -3.64
C TRP A 221 25.34 -3.08 -2.48
N GLY A 222 25.81 -3.54 -1.30
CA GLY A 222 24.96 -3.88 -0.16
C GLY A 222 24.28 -5.25 -0.24
N GLU A 223 24.76 -6.13 -1.12
CA GLU A 223 24.07 -7.36 -1.51
C GLU A 223 24.53 -8.59 -0.72
N MET A 224 25.27 -8.40 0.37
CA MET A 224 25.66 -9.46 1.29
C MET A 224 26.50 -10.57 0.62
N HIS A 225 27.37 -10.22 -0.31
CA HIS A 225 28.39 -11.09 -0.88
C HIS A 225 29.68 -10.32 -1.20
N ASN A 226 30.81 -11.02 -1.32
CA ASN A 226 32.15 -10.43 -1.53
C ASN A 226 32.56 -9.42 -0.46
N SER A 227 32.10 -9.57 0.78
CA SER A 227 32.50 -8.75 1.93
C SER A 227 33.40 -9.54 2.86
N LYS A 228 34.34 -8.88 3.52
CA LYS A 228 35.11 -9.46 4.64
C LYS A 228 34.23 -9.83 5.84
N TYR A 229 33.00 -9.30 5.89
CA TYR A 229 31.98 -9.61 6.88
C TYR A 229 30.96 -10.64 6.36
N SER A 230 31.23 -11.31 5.23
CA SER A 230 30.38 -12.35 4.67
C SER A 230 30.47 -13.69 5.44
N ASN A 231 30.30 -13.64 6.76
CA ASN A 231 30.29 -14.78 7.66
C ASN A 231 29.10 -14.71 8.62
N LEU A 232 28.66 -15.88 9.13
CA LEU A 232 27.47 -15.99 9.97
C LEU A 232 27.53 -15.10 11.22
N ASN A 233 28.69 -14.97 11.86
CA ASN A 233 28.82 -14.20 13.10
C ASN A 233 28.54 -12.71 12.85
N ASP A 234 29.13 -12.13 11.81
CA ASP A 234 28.96 -10.70 11.52
C ASP A 234 27.59 -10.40 10.91
N TYR A 235 27.06 -11.27 10.04
CA TYR A 235 25.66 -11.19 9.61
C TYR A 235 24.70 -11.17 10.80
N THR A 236 24.93 -12.04 11.78
CA THR A 236 24.09 -12.13 12.97
C THR A 236 24.21 -10.87 13.84
N LYS A 237 25.41 -10.33 14.04
CA LYS A 237 25.61 -9.07 14.79
C LYS A 237 24.86 -7.91 14.15
N ILE A 238 25.01 -7.72 12.84
CA ILE A 238 24.36 -6.64 12.11
C ILE A 238 22.84 -6.82 12.14
N MET A 239 22.34 -8.01 11.83
CA MET A 239 20.89 -8.27 11.80
C MET A 239 20.24 -8.11 13.18
N LYS A 240 20.90 -8.54 14.27
CA LYS A 240 20.43 -8.27 15.64
C LYS A 240 20.35 -6.77 15.93
N LYS A 241 21.33 -5.99 15.47
CA LYS A 241 21.36 -4.54 15.66
C LYS A 241 20.23 -3.86 14.88
N MET A 242 20.08 -4.20 13.59
CA MET A 242 18.98 -3.72 12.74
C MET A 242 17.61 -4.08 13.32
N HIS A 243 17.41 -5.32 13.76
CA HIS A 243 16.15 -5.78 14.34
C HIS A 243 15.76 -4.99 15.60
N LYS A 244 16.75 -4.66 16.45
CA LYS A 244 16.53 -3.89 17.68
C LYS A 244 16.21 -2.43 17.42
N LEU A 245 16.81 -1.83 16.40
CA LEU A 245 16.74 -0.39 16.17
C LEU A 245 15.66 0.01 15.17
N ILE A 246 15.40 -0.80 14.14
CA ILE A 246 14.44 -0.46 13.08
C ILE A 246 13.02 -0.85 13.51
N ASP A 247 12.06 0.06 13.33
CA ASP A 247 10.65 -0.07 13.70
C ASP A 247 10.04 -1.41 13.21
N PRO A 248 9.35 -2.18 14.07
CA PRO A 248 8.75 -3.48 13.73
C PRO A 248 7.85 -3.52 12.51
N SER A 249 7.31 -2.38 12.07
CA SER A 249 6.43 -2.29 10.90
C SER A 249 7.16 -2.36 9.55
N ILE A 250 8.49 -2.27 9.54
CA ILE A 250 9.36 -2.32 8.36
C ILE A 250 9.90 -3.74 8.17
N TYR A 251 9.86 -4.29 6.96
CA TYR A 251 10.48 -5.59 6.69
C TYR A 251 12.01 -5.45 6.57
N LEU A 252 12.73 -6.47 7.01
CA LEU A 252 14.17 -6.61 6.76
C LEU A 252 14.37 -7.69 5.69
N SER A 253 15.50 -7.70 5.00
CA SER A 253 15.77 -8.79 4.05
C SER A 253 17.25 -9.19 3.96
N VAL A 254 17.47 -10.47 3.66
CA VAL A 254 18.79 -11.05 3.38
C VAL A 254 18.86 -11.58 1.96
N ARG A 255 20.09 -11.78 1.46
CA ARG A 255 20.35 -12.17 0.08
C ARG A 255 19.96 -13.62 -0.21
N THR A 256 20.24 -14.53 0.72
CA THR A 256 20.04 -15.98 0.51
C THR A 256 19.23 -16.64 1.64
N PRO A 257 18.52 -17.74 1.34
CA PRO A 257 17.91 -18.59 2.37
C PRO A 257 18.89 -19.13 3.43
N GLU A 258 20.12 -19.48 3.02
CA GLU A 258 21.22 -19.86 3.92
C GLU A 258 21.45 -18.80 5.00
N GLN A 259 21.60 -17.53 4.58
CA GLN A 259 21.80 -16.42 5.51
C GLN A 259 20.62 -16.30 6.48
N ARG A 260 19.40 -16.42 5.97
CA ARG A 260 18.18 -16.35 6.80
C ARG A 260 18.16 -17.47 7.85
N ARG A 261 18.32 -18.73 7.42
CA ARG A 261 18.35 -19.90 8.33
C ARG A 261 19.44 -19.75 9.38
N GLY A 262 20.68 -19.54 8.94
CA GLY A 262 21.83 -19.46 9.83
C GLY A 262 21.67 -18.37 10.90
N ILE A 263 21.30 -17.15 10.49
CA ILE A 263 21.11 -16.02 11.42
C ILE A 263 20.02 -16.35 12.44
N LEU A 264 18.86 -16.85 11.99
CA LEU A 264 17.75 -17.16 12.89
C LEU A 264 18.09 -18.30 13.85
N ASN A 265 18.71 -19.38 13.37
CA ASN A 265 19.13 -20.51 14.18
C ASN A 265 20.16 -20.08 15.24
N LYS A 266 21.13 -19.25 14.86
CA LYS A 266 22.12 -18.72 15.81
C LYS A 266 21.49 -17.82 16.87
N ILE A 267 20.61 -16.91 16.48
CA ILE A 267 19.88 -16.06 17.43
C ILE A 267 18.99 -16.91 18.34
N LYS A 268 18.40 -18.00 17.84
CA LYS A 268 17.47 -18.83 18.60
C LYS A 268 18.14 -19.54 19.77
N GLU A 269 19.39 -19.99 19.63
CA GLU A 269 20.17 -20.55 20.75
C GLU A 269 20.41 -19.52 21.86
N GLU A 270 20.63 -18.25 21.50
CA GLU A 270 20.89 -17.17 22.45
C GLU A 270 19.60 -16.56 23.03
N ASN A 271 18.56 -16.42 22.20
CA ASN A 271 17.30 -15.75 22.50
C ASN A 271 16.20 -16.17 21.50
N SER A 272 15.45 -17.23 21.84
CA SER A 272 14.35 -17.74 21.00
C SER A 272 13.26 -16.70 20.72
N SER A 273 12.94 -15.82 21.67
CA SER A 273 11.90 -14.80 21.47
C SER A 273 12.31 -13.79 20.39
N MET A 274 13.57 -13.36 20.38
CA MET A 274 14.11 -12.48 19.35
C MET A 274 14.13 -13.16 17.98
N ALA A 275 14.54 -14.42 17.91
CA ALA A 275 14.51 -15.18 16.67
C ALA A 275 13.09 -15.28 16.11
N ASP A 276 12.10 -15.57 16.95
CA ASP A 276 10.69 -15.65 16.55
C ASP A 276 10.16 -14.30 16.06
N GLN A 277 10.49 -13.20 16.74
CA GLN A 277 10.10 -11.84 16.30
C GLN A 277 10.77 -11.45 14.98
N LEU A 278 12.07 -11.69 14.83
CA LEU A 278 12.80 -11.41 13.61
C LEU A 278 12.29 -12.25 12.43
N SER A 279 11.97 -13.53 12.66
CA SER A 279 11.50 -14.44 11.62
C SER A 279 10.23 -13.93 10.91
N LYS A 280 9.37 -13.20 11.62
CA LYS A 280 8.11 -12.63 11.11
C LYS A 280 8.30 -11.41 10.20
N ARG A 281 9.50 -10.83 10.17
CA ARG A 281 9.82 -9.65 9.35
C ARG A 281 11.08 -9.76 8.51
N LEU A 282 11.81 -10.88 8.57
CA LEU A 282 13.02 -11.12 7.79
C LEU A 282 12.69 -11.88 6.50
N GLY A 283 12.62 -11.17 5.38
CA GLY A 283 12.39 -11.69 4.03
C GLY A 283 13.66 -11.92 3.21
N HIS A 284 13.50 -12.04 1.90
CA HIS A 284 14.60 -12.26 0.95
C HIS A 284 14.65 -11.17 -0.12
N PHE A 285 15.86 -10.92 -0.62
CA PHE A 285 16.09 -10.27 -1.90
C PHE A 285 17.08 -11.10 -2.71
N ASN A 286 16.71 -11.62 -3.88
CA ASN A 286 17.59 -12.41 -4.74
C ASN A 286 18.03 -11.57 -5.96
N ASP A 287 19.28 -11.12 -5.99
CA ASP A 287 19.84 -10.35 -7.12
C ASP A 287 20.36 -11.22 -8.29
N GLY A 288 20.17 -12.53 -8.22
CA GLY A 288 20.60 -13.49 -9.23
C GLY A 288 19.43 -14.25 -9.87
N LEU A 289 18.20 -13.74 -9.78
CA LEU A 289 17.01 -14.45 -10.25
C LEU A 289 17.15 -14.82 -11.74
N PHE A 290 16.81 -16.06 -12.06
CA PHE A 290 16.73 -16.58 -13.42
C PHE A 290 18.07 -16.73 -14.18
N ASP A 291 19.23 -16.55 -13.51
CA ASP A 291 20.56 -16.70 -14.12
C ASP A 291 20.83 -18.14 -14.60
N ARG A 292 20.85 -19.07 -13.65
CA ARG A 292 21.22 -20.49 -13.81
C ARG A 292 20.67 -21.28 -12.63
N GLU A 293 20.95 -22.57 -12.55
CA GLU A 293 20.52 -23.44 -11.45
C GLU A 293 20.78 -22.83 -10.06
N THR A 294 21.92 -22.17 -9.89
CA THR A 294 22.34 -21.57 -8.62
C THR A 294 21.81 -20.16 -8.36
N ASP A 295 21.14 -19.52 -9.32
CA ASP A 295 20.75 -18.10 -9.26
C ASP A 295 21.90 -17.20 -8.78
N SER A 296 23.01 -17.23 -9.51
CA SER A 296 24.25 -16.52 -9.16
C SER A 296 24.75 -16.78 -7.73
N GLY A 297 24.57 -18.00 -7.22
CA GLY A 297 25.00 -18.39 -5.87
C GLY A 297 23.99 -18.08 -4.77
N THR A 298 22.71 -17.93 -5.11
CA THR A 298 21.61 -18.02 -4.13
C THR A 298 21.48 -19.44 -3.59
N TYR A 299 21.60 -20.41 -4.50
CA TYR A 299 21.53 -21.83 -4.26
C TYR A 299 22.87 -22.49 -4.58
N THR A 300 23.06 -23.74 -4.17
CA THR A 300 24.19 -24.54 -4.61
C THR A 300 23.76 -25.51 -5.71
N SER A 301 24.69 -25.90 -6.57
CA SER A 301 24.50 -27.00 -7.53
C SER A 301 24.84 -28.37 -6.94
N ARG A 302 25.29 -28.40 -5.68
CA ARG A 302 25.58 -29.63 -4.95
C ARG A 302 24.35 -30.09 -4.18
N GLU A 303 23.91 -31.31 -4.44
CA GLU A 303 22.99 -31.99 -3.54
C GLU A 303 23.73 -32.45 -2.27
N TYR A 304 23.27 -31.98 -1.12
CA TYR A 304 23.79 -32.38 0.18
C TYR A 304 22.90 -33.45 0.81
N THR A 305 23.52 -34.45 1.43
CA THR A 305 22.82 -35.39 2.32
C THR A 305 22.51 -34.73 3.67
N LEU A 306 21.57 -35.27 4.44
CA LEU A 306 21.33 -34.81 5.82
C LEU A 306 22.60 -34.87 6.69
N SER A 307 23.45 -35.87 6.48
CA SER A 307 24.75 -35.98 7.14
C SER A 307 25.72 -34.86 6.76
N ASP A 308 25.74 -34.43 5.49
CA ASP A 308 26.55 -33.28 5.07
C ASP A 308 26.07 -32.00 5.76
N ILE A 309 24.76 -31.78 5.79
CA ILE A 309 24.14 -30.59 6.39
C ILE A 309 24.45 -30.48 7.88
N SER A 310 24.40 -31.61 8.61
CA SER A 310 24.64 -31.64 10.07
C SER A 310 26.03 -31.16 10.49
N GLN A 311 26.98 -31.09 9.55
CA GLN A 311 28.35 -30.61 9.80
C GLN A 311 28.44 -29.08 9.79
N TYR A 312 27.44 -28.38 9.25
CA TYR A 312 27.42 -26.92 9.19
C TYR A 312 26.70 -26.35 10.41
N PRO A 313 27.41 -25.61 11.29
CA PRO A 313 26.78 -24.98 12.44
C PRO A 313 25.61 -24.10 12.03
N TYR A 314 24.50 -24.20 12.76
CA TYR A 314 23.28 -23.42 12.53
C TYR A 314 22.61 -23.61 11.17
N GLU A 315 22.97 -24.66 10.42
CA GLU A 315 22.55 -24.86 9.02
C GLU A 315 22.93 -23.68 8.11
N PHE A 316 24.06 -23.02 8.39
CA PHE A 316 24.62 -21.99 7.52
C PHE A 316 25.36 -22.63 6.35
N VAL A 317 24.57 -23.25 5.47
CA VAL A 317 24.97 -23.81 4.18
C VAL A 317 23.82 -23.64 3.17
N ARG A 318 24.15 -23.36 1.91
CA ARG A 318 23.18 -23.34 0.80
C ARG A 318 22.69 -24.74 0.49
N TYR A 319 21.39 -24.90 0.25
CA TYR A 319 20.82 -26.14 -0.28
C TYR A 319 20.64 -26.09 -1.79
N TYR A 320 20.42 -27.26 -2.38
CA TYR A 320 20.05 -27.39 -3.77
C TYR A 320 18.73 -26.66 -4.04
N ARG A 321 18.58 -26.14 -5.27
CA ARG A 321 17.51 -25.20 -5.67
C ARG A 321 16.12 -25.64 -5.23
N ASP A 322 15.74 -26.90 -5.44
CA ASP A 322 14.39 -27.37 -5.08
C ASP A 322 14.11 -27.28 -3.57
N TYR A 323 15.08 -27.61 -2.70
CA TYR A 323 14.92 -27.47 -1.25
C TYR A 323 14.84 -26.01 -0.81
N GLU A 324 15.61 -25.13 -1.45
CA GLU A 324 15.58 -23.69 -1.14
C GLU A 324 14.29 -23.03 -1.62
N GLU A 325 13.79 -23.42 -2.80
CA GLU A 325 12.49 -22.99 -3.31
C GLU A 325 11.35 -23.44 -2.37
N GLU A 326 11.40 -24.67 -1.83
CA GLU A 326 10.43 -25.15 -0.84
C GLU A 326 10.50 -24.37 0.47
N TYR A 327 11.72 -24.08 0.95
CA TYR A 327 11.91 -23.23 2.13
C TYR A 327 11.34 -21.83 1.90
N GLN A 328 11.66 -21.23 0.74
CA GLN A 328 11.15 -19.92 0.34
C GLN A 328 9.63 -19.91 0.19
N ASN A 329 9.02 -20.99 -0.33
CA ASN A 329 7.58 -21.11 -0.45
C ASN A 329 6.87 -21.01 0.92
N LYS A 330 7.46 -21.58 1.97
CA LYS A 330 6.91 -21.56 3.34
C LYS A 330 7.12 -20.21 4.02
N VAL A 331 8.33 -19.68 3.99
CA VAL A 331 8.64 -18.42 4.70
C VAL A 331 7.97 -17.22 4.04
N SER A 332 7.92 -17.19 2.70
CA SER A 332 7.37 -16.07 1.93
C SER A 332 5.83 -16.00 1.94
N LEU A 333 5.19 -16.82 2.78
CA LEU A 333 3.81 -16.63 3.23
C LEU A 333 3.63 -15.42 4.14
N THR A 334 4.69 -15.02 4.85
CA THR A 334 4.62 -14.00 5.91
C THR A 334 5.59 -12.84 5.72
N VAL A 335 6.58 -13.00 4.86
CA VAL A 335 7.61 -11.99 4.57
C VAL A 335 7.82 -11.83 3.07
N PRO A 336 8.21 -10.64 2.58
CA PRO A 336 8.44 -10.40 1.16
C PRO A 336 9.63 -11.18 0.61
N ASN A 337 9.53 -11.55 -0.67
CA ASN A 337 10.61 -12.12 -1.45
C ASN A 337 10.62 -11.48 -2.83
N GLY A 338 11.73 -10.89 -3.24
CA GLY A 338 11.84 -10.20 -4.52
C GLY A 338 13.29 -10.09 -4.95
N GLY A 339 13.60 -9.26 -5.93
CA GLY A 339 15.00 -9.06 -6.30
C GLY A 339 15.23 -8.57 -7.72
N GLU A 340 16.27 -9.09 -8.36
CA GLU A 340 16.80 -8.61 -9.64
C GLU A 340 17.10 -9.81 -10.54
N SER A 341 16.74 -9.71 -11.82
CA SER A 341 16.95 -10.77 -12.81
C SER A 341 18.30 -10.67 -13.48
N VAL A 342 18.98 -11.79 -13.72
CA VAL A 342 20.28 -11.80 -14.40
C VAL A 342 20.15 -12.48 -15.76
N TYR A 343 20.53 -11.76 -16.81
CA TYR A 343 20.65 -12.33 -18.16
C TYR A 343 21.93 -13.14 -18.30
N ASN A 344 21.78 -14.45 -18.49
CA ASN A 344 22.88 -15.36 -18.80
C ASN A 344 22.79 -15.78 -20.27
N GLU A 345 23.77 -15.45 -21.10
CA GLU A 345 23.75 -15.82 -22.52
C GLU A 345 23.93 -17.32 -22.76
N THR A 346 24.64 -18.01 -21.87
CA THR A 346 25.08 -19.40 -22.07
C THR A 346 24.03 -20.45 -21.72
N ASP A 347 23.14 -20.14 -20.76
CA ASP A 347 22.06 -21.02 -20.35
C ASP A 347 20.70 -20.33 -20.53
N VAL A 348 19.86 -20.87 -21.39
CA VAL A 348 18.50 -20.36 -21.67
C VAL A 348 17.43 -20.98 -20.80
N THR A 349 17.75 -22.03 -20.04
CA THR A 349 16.78 -22.84 -19.30
C THR A 349 16.06 -22.00 -18.25
N TYR A 350 16.83 -21.36 -17.36
CA TYR A 350 16.30 -20.69 -16.18
C TYR A 350 15.64 -19.34 -16.48
N LYS A 351 16.15 -18.62 -17.49
CA LYS A 351 15.53 -17.40 -18.01
C LYS A 351 14.36 -17.65 -18.96
N SER A 352 14.07 -18.89 -19.35
CA SER A 352 12.87 -19.16 -20.16
C SER A 352 11.60 -18.78 -19.40
N PHE A 353 10.62 -18.22 -20.10
CA PHE A 353 9.39 -17.75 -19.47
C PHE A 353 8.71 -18.83 -18.60
N ASP A 354 8.57 -20.05 -19.12
CA ASP A 354 7.85 -21.12 -18.41
C ASP A 354 8.58 -21.54 -17.11
N VAL A 355 9.93 -21.55 -17.13
CA VAL A 355 10.74 -21.84 -15.93
C VAL A 355 10.72 -20.65 -14.96
N SER A 356 10.81 -19.43 -15.47
CA SER A 356 10.75 -18.20 -14.67
C SER A 356 9.39 -18.02 -13.98
N ASP A 357 8.27 -18.30 -14.66
CA ASP A 357 6.92 -18.29 -14.06
C ASP A 357 6.81 -19.35 -12.95
N LYS A 358 7.22 -20.59 -13.24
CA LYS A 358 7.19 -21.69 -12.26
C LYS A 358 8.03 -21.35 -11.02
N HIS A 359 9.24 -20.83 -11.23
CA HIS A 359 10.12 -20.40 -10.15
C HIS A 359 9.47 -19.27 -9.34
N SER A 360 8.94 -18.24 -10.00
CA SER A 360 8.27 -17.09 -9.35
C SER A 360 7.09 -17.52 -8.48
N ARG A 361 6.29 -18.49 -8.94
CA ARG A 361 5.21 -19.09 -8.14
C ARG A 361 5.73 -19.83 -6.91
N LYS A 362 6.76 -20.67 -7.08
CA LYS A 362 7.33 -21.45 -5.98
C LYS A 362 7.88 -20.54 -4.89
N ILE A 363 8.66 -19.53 -5.24
CA ILE A 363 9.30 -18.65 -4.25
C ILE A 363 8.37 -17.53 -3.73
N ARG A 364 7.15 -17.45 -4.27
CA ARG A 364 6.15 -16.40 -4.00
C ARG A 364 6.70 -15.00 -4.29
N LEU A 365 7.20 -14.82 -5.51
CA LEU A 365 7.86 -13.59 -5.94
C LEU A 365 6.90 -12.39 -5.84
N SER A 366 7.28 -11.44 -4.99
CA SER A 366 6.47 -10.27 -4.65
C SER A 366 6.89 -9.02 -5.42
N TYR A 367 8.16 -8.85 -5.75
CA TYR A 367 8.63 -7.70 -6.51
C TYR A 367 9.87 -8.02 -7.34
N LEU A 368 10.06 -7.29 -8.45
CA LEU A 368 11.17 -7.50 -9.39
C LEU A 368 11.66 -6.17 -9.98
N ASN A 369 12.97 -6.02 -10.18
CA ASN A 369 13.57 -4.78 -10.71
C ASN A 369 13.50 -4.73 -12.25
N PRO A 370 12.68 -3.87 -12.88
CA PRO A 370 12.53 -3.82 -14.33
C PRO A 370 13.73 -3.19 -15.06
N ARG A 371 14.73 -2.65 -14.34
CA ARG A 371 15.94 -2.05 -14.93
C ARG A 371 17.16 -2.96 -14.90
N HIS A 372 17.20 -3.94 -14.00
CA HIS A 372 18.33 -4.86 -13.93
C HIS A 372 18.25 -5.90 -15.06
N HIS A 373 19.33 -6.01 -15.85
CA HIS A 373 19.46 -6.86 -17.05
C HIS A 373 18.15 -7.00 -17.86
N GLN A 374 17.74 -5.91 -18.51
CA GLN A 374 16.49 -5.81 -19.27
C GLN A 374 16.33 -6.88 -20.37
N ASP A 375 17.43 -7.47 -20.81
CA ASP A 375 17.46 -8.55 -21.80
C ASP A 375 16.66 -9.78 -21.37
N VAL A 376 16.53 -10.07 -20.06
CA VAL A 376 15.65 -11.15 -19.57
C VAL A 376 14.19 -10.87 -19.94
N TYR A 377 13.76 -9.64 -19.73
CA TYR A 377 12.38 -9.22 -20.00
C TYR A 377 12.09 -9.17 -21.50
N LYS A 378 13.04 -8.64 -22.27
CA LYS A 378 12.97 -8.66 -23.73
C LYS A 378 12.89 -10.10 -24.25
N TYR A 379 13.68 -11.01 -23.68
CA TYR A 379 13.62 -12.43 -24.03
C TYR A 379 12.23 -13.03 -23.78
N TRP A 380 11.56 -12.69 -22.67
CA TRP A 380 10.17 -13.13 -22.42
C TRP A 380 9.17 -12.52 -23.39
N GLU A 381 9.32 -11.24 -23.75
CA GLU A 381 8.49 -10.57 -24.76
C GLU A 381 8.63 -11.27 -26.12
N ASP A 382 9.87 -11.54 -26.54
CA ASP A 382 10.19 -12.11 -27.85
C ASP A 382 9.79 -13.59 -27.94
N THR A 383 10.00 -14.39 -26.88
CA THR A 383 9.71 -15.84 -26.88
C THR A 383 8.27 -16.18 -26.50
N LYS A 384 7.57 -15.28 -25.81
CA LYS A 384 6.14 -15.41 -25.46
C LYS A 384 5.42 -14.09 -25.78
N PRO A 385 5.24 -13.75 -27.07
CA PRO A 385 4.65 -12.47 -27.47
C PRO A 385 3.16 -12.35 -27.14
N SER A 386 2.47 -13.46 -26.86
CA SER A 386 1.06 -13.48 -26.47
C SER A 386 0.73 -14.65 -25.55
N ILE A 387 0.08 -14.35 -24.42
CA ILE A 387 -0.39 -15.30 -23.42
C ILE A 387 -1.85 -15.01 -23.10
N LYS A 388 -2.77 -15.55 -23.91
CA LYS A 388 -4.22 -15.30 -23.79
C LYS A 388 -4.49 -13.79 -23.70
N ASN A 389 -5.19 -13.35 -22.66
CA ASN A 389 -5.51 -11.94 -22.42
C ASN A 389 -4.45 -11.21 -21.57
N TRP A 390 -3.38 -11.89 -21.15
CA TRP A 390 -2.39 -11.33 -20.23
C TRP A 390 -1.33 -10.45 -20.90
N GLY A 391 -1.26 -10.42 -22.23
CA GLY A 391 -0.21 -9.74 -22.97
C GLY A 391 0.97 -10.66 -23.27
N ASN A 392 2.17 -10.12 -23.32
CA ASN A 392 3.40 -10.89 -23.54
C ASN A 392 3.96 -11.51 -22.23
N GLY A 393 5.08 -12.23 -22.30
CA GLY A 393 5.69 -12.90 -21.14
C GLY A 393 6.08 -11.95 -19.99
N LYS A 394 6.59 -10.75 -20.30
CA LYS A 394 6.90 -9.73 -19.29
C LYS A 394 5.62 -9.19 -18.65
N ASP A 395 4.59 -8.90 -19.45
CA ASP A 395 3.30 -8.46 -18.93
C ASP A 395 2.68 -9.49 -18.02
N TYR A 396 2.76 -10.76 -18.40
CA TYR A 396 2.25 -11.86 -17.61
C TYR A 396 2.92 -11.89 -16.24
N ILE A 397 4.26 -11.99 -16.17
CA ILE A 397 5.00 -12.02 -14.90
C ILE A 397 4.71 -10.75 -14.10
N GLY A 398 4.78 -9.59 -14.73
CA GLY A 398 4.54 -8.29 -14.11
C GLY A 398 3.18 -8.17 -13.43
N LYS A 399 2.12 -8.64 -14.09
CA LYS A 399 0.75 -8.62 -13.56
C LYS A 399 0.55 -9.64 -12.43
N HIS A 400 1.40 -10.65 -12.30
CA HIS A 400 1.33 -11.68 -11.25
C HIS A 400 2.28 -11.40 -10.07
N LEU A 401 3.15 -10.39 -10.15
CA LEU A 401 4.03 -10.02 -9.03
C LEU A 401 3.21 -9.67 -7.78
N GLY A 402 3.51 -10.41 -6.71
CA GLY A 402 2.85 -10.37 -5.42
C GLY A 402 1.36 -10.74 -5.42
N TYR A 403 0.52 -10.15 -4.55
CA TYR A 403 -0.93 -10.40 -4.53
C TYR A 403 -1.68 -9.72 -5.68
N ARG A 404 -2.62 -10.47 -6.27
CA ARG A 404 -3.59 -9.98 -7.25
C ARG A 404 -4.94 -10.66 -7.00
N TYR A 405 -5.83 -9.95 -6.31
CA TYR A 405 -7.13 -10.50 -5.97
C TYR A 405 -8.15 -10.28 -7.08
N VAL A 406 -8.96 -11.29 -7.38
CA VAL A 406 -10.07 -11.24 -8.34
C VAL A 406 -11.35 -11.65 -7.62
N LEU A 407 -12.33 -10.76 -7.53
CA LEU A 407 -13.68 -11.14 -7.09
C LEU A 407 -14.27 -12.09 -8.15
N ARG A 408 -14.72 -13.26 -7.72
CA ARG A 408 -15.22 -14.31 -8.61
C ARG A 408 -16.74 -14.39 -8.59
N GLU A 409 -17.33 -14.46 -7.41
CA GLU A 409 -18.78 -14.58 -7.26
C GLU A 409 -19.23 -14.10 -5.89
N SER A 410 -20.52 -13.80 -5.78
CA SER A 410 -21.19 -13.60 -4.51
C SER A 410 -22.54 -14.30 -4.52
N SER A 411 -22.98 -14.78 -3.36
CA SER A 411 -24.26 -15.47 -3.22
C SER A 411 -24.81 -15.34 -1.81
N LEU A 412 -26.12 -15.43 -1.64
CA LEU A 412 -26.76 -15.39 -0.34
C LEU A 412 -27.46 -16.72 -0.06
N ASN A 413 -27.03 -17.42 0.98
CA ASN A 413 -27.62 -18.68 1.43
C ASN A 413 -27.95 -18.57 2.91
N ASN A 414 -29.22 -18.73 3.30
CA ASN A 414 -29.66 -18.69 4.70
C ASN A 414 -29.12 -17.46 5.47
N ASN A 415 -29.27 -16.26 4.91
CA ASN A 415 -28.73 -14.99 5.44
C ASN A 415 -27.21 -14.91 5.61
N VAL A 416 -26.47 -15.87 5.05
CA VAL A 416 -25.01 -15.84 4.95
C VAL A 416 -24.65 -15.37 3.54
N LEU A 417 -24.13 -14.15 3.46
CA LEU A 417 -23.55 -13.64 2.21
C LEU A 417 -22.17 -14.26 2.04
N ASN A 418 -22.00 -15.03 0.98
CA ASN A 418 -20.74 -15.61 0.56
C ASN A 418 -20.12 -14.70 -0.48
N ILE A 419 -18.87 -14.28 -0.27
CA ILE A 419 -18.08 -13.54 -1.25
C ILE A 419 -16.86 -14.39 -1.57
N LYS A 420 -16.77 -14.85 -2.81
CA LYS A 420 -15.65 -15.65 -3.28
C LYS A 420 -14.71 -14.79 -4.10
N PHE A 421 -13.42 -14.93 -3.81
CA PHE A 421 -12.35 -14.33 -4.61
C PHE A 421 -11.18 -15.28 -4.70
N GLU A 422 -10.27 -14.97 -5.60
CA GLU A 422 -9.05 -15.73 -5.85
C GLU A 422 -7.84 -14.80 -5.81
N ASN A 423 -6.73 -15.25 -5.24
CA ASN A 423 -5.43 -14.61 -5.46
C ASN A 423 -4.74 -15.26 -6.66
N VAL A 424 -4.77 -14.59 -7.81
CA VAL A 424 -4.08 -15.07 -9.02
C VAL A 424 -2.61 -14.65 -9.05
N GLY A 425 -2.17 -13.80 -8.12
CA GLY A 425 -0.77 -13.38 -8.01
C GLY A 425 0.13 -14.42 -7.33
N TYR A 426 1.44 -14.20 -7.38
CA TYR A 426 2.47 -15.09 -6.84
C TYR A 426 2.57 -15.08 -5.31
N SER A 427 2.24 -13.97 -4.64
CA SER A 427 2.40 -13.83 -3.17
C SER A 427 1.09 -13.42 -2.48
N PRO A 428 0.96 -13.63 -1.16
CA PRO A 428 -0.10 -13.01 -0.38
C PRO A 428 0.16 -11.51 -0.15
N SER A 429 -0.81 -10.82 0.45
CA SER A 429 -0.53 -9.56 1.12
C SER A 429 0.32 -9.80 2.36
N TYR A 430 1.26 -8.90 2.62
CA TYR A 430 2.04 -8.89 3.86
C TYR A 430 1.54 -7.84 4.86
N LYS A 431 0.64 -6.94 4.42
CA LYS A 431 0.01 -5.92 5.26
C LYS A 431 -1.44 -6.27 5.55
N ASP A 432 -1.91 -5.85 6.72
CA ASP A 432 -3.32 -5.97 7.09
C ASP A 432 -4.13 -4.82 6.49
N PHE A 433 -5.22 -5.17 5.83
CA PHE A 433 -6.22 -4.24 5.32
C PHE A 433 -7.54 -4.32 6.08
N GLN A 434 -8.23 -3.19 6.15
CA GLN A 434 -9.60 -3.12 6.66
C GLN A 434 -10.57 -3.55 5.56
N THR A 435 -11.44 -4.51 5.85
CA THR A 435 -12.43 -5.02 4.89
C THR A 435 -13.84 -4.62 5.33
N LYS A 436 -14.63 -4.06 4.42
CA LYS A 436 -15.98 -3.55 4.68
C LYS A 436 -16.98 -4.11 3.68
N LEU A 437 -18.19 -4.36 4.18
CA LEU A 437 -19.38 -4.56 3.38
C LEU A 437 -20.27 -3.33 3.53
N ILE A 438 -20.68 -2.73 2.42
CA ILE A 438 -21.44 -1.47 2.40
C ILE A 438 -22.78 -1.73 1.71
N PHE A 439 -23.87 -1.30 2.32
CA PHE A 439 -25.23 -1.37 1.79
C PHE A 439 -25.69 0.05 1.48
N LYS A 440 -25.67 0.41 0.20
CA LYS A 440 -26.13 1.70 -0.29
C LYS A 440 -27.60 1.56 -0.71
N PRO A 441 -28.55 2.27 -0.09
CA PRO A 441 -29.95 2.17 -0.49
C PRO A 441 -30.13 2.64 -1.93
N THR A 442 -30.98 1.94 -2.69
CA THR A 442 -31.31 2.34 -4.07
C THR A 442 -32.35 3.47 -4.13
N SER A 443 -32.94 3.79 -2.98
CA SER A 443 -33.89 4.89 -2.74
C SER A 443 -33.35 5.80 -1.63
N SER A 444 -34.14 6.78 -1.19
CA SER A 444 -33.79 7.61 -0.03
C SER A 444 -33.54 6.76 1.22
N GLY A 445 -32.43 7.03 1.91
CA GLY A 445 -32.08 6.35 3.15
C GLY A 445 -30.60 6.52 3.47
N ASP A 446 -30.19 6.04 4.64
CA ASP A 446 -28.80 6.07 5.08
C ASP A 446 -27.99 4.93 4.47
N VAL A 447 -26.73 5.20 4.14
CA VAL A 447 -25.75 4.16 3.77
C VAL A 447 -25.35 3.42 5.04
N LEU A 448 -25.38 2.09 4.97
CA LEU A 448 -25.04 1.23 6.08
C LEU A 448 -23.76 0.47 5.76
N TYR A 449 -22.99 0.09 6.77
CA TYR A 449 -21.80 -0.73 6.56
C TYR A 449 -21.53 -1.65 7.76
N THR A 450 -20.77 -2.72 7.51
CA THR A 450 -20.21 -3.56 8.55
C THR A 450 -18.75 -3.87 8.26
N GLN A 451 -17.94 -3.96 9.32
CA GLN A 451 -16.55 -4.41 9.22
C GLN A 451 -16.55 -5.93 9.14
N ILE A 452 -15.75 -6.46 8.21
CA ILE A 452 -15.54 -7.90 8.08
C ILE A 452 -14.27 -8.25 8.84
N ASP A 453 -14.41 -9.08 9.86
CA ASP A 453 -13.27 -9.66 10.59
C ASP A 453 -12.62 -10.75 9.71
N THR A 454 -11.44 -10.44 9.16
CA THR A 454 -10.71 -11.32 8.25
C THR A 454 -9.22 -10.97 8.22
N ASN A 455 -8.37 -11.99 8.09
CA ASN A 455 -6.93 -11.83 7.90
C ASN A 455 -6.58 -11.90 6.41
N ASN A 456 -6.42 -10.74 5.77
CA ASN A 456 -6.10 -10.66 4.34
C ASN A 456 -4.69 -11.14 3.97
N ARG A 457 -3.79 -11.30 4.95
CA ARG A 457 -2.50 -11.96 4.71
C ARG A 457 -2.62 -13.46 4.44
N GLU A 458 -3.73 -14.06 4.85
CA GLU A 458 -3.98 -15.50 4.62
C GLU A 458 -4.75 -15.75 3.31
N TRP A 459 -5.18 -14.69 2.62
CA TRP A 459 -5.99 -14.81 1.41
C TRP A 459 -5.23 -15.49 0.26
N GLY A 460 -5.71 -16.67 -0.15
CA GLY A 460 -5.11 -17.45 -1.24
C GLY A 460 -3.82 -18.15 -0.82
N THR A 461 -3.63 -18.40 0.48
CA THR A 461 -2.43 -19.10 0.99
C THR A 461 -2.65 -20.59 1.25
N LYS A 462 -3.92 -21.05 1.29
CA LYS A 462 -4.27 -22.44 1.62
C LYS A 462 -3.83 -23.42 0.54
N SER A 463 -3.13 -24.47 0.96
CA SER A 463 -2.49 -25.52 0.15
C SER A 463 -3.44 -26.39 -0.70
N ASN A 464 -4.75 -26.11 -0.73
CA ASN A 464 -5.75 -26.97 -1.37
C ASN A 464 -5.97 -26.62 -2.86
N ASN A 465 -4.89 -26.26 -3.56
CA ASN A 465 -4.80 -26.05 -5.01
C ASN A 465 -5.69 -24.98 -5.67
N ASN A 466 -6.55 -24.27 -4.94
CA ASN A 466 -7.51 -23.38 -5.60
C ASN A 466 -7.29 -21.88 -5.39
N ASN A 467 -6.27 -21.41 -4.63
CA ASN A 467 -5.99 -19.98 -4.33
C ASN A 467 -7.24 -19.11 -4.01
N THR A 468 -8.34 -19.77 -3.65
CA THR A 468 -9.69 -19.25 -3.65
C THR A 468 -10.13 -19.22 -2.20
N GLU A 469 -10.68 -18.10 -1.79
CA GLU A 469 -11.27 -17.92 -0.47
C GLU A 469 -12.75 -17.60 -0.61
N VAL A 470 -13.52 -17.99 0.39
CA VAL A 470 -14.93 -17.62 0.52
C VAL A 470 -15.12 -16.96 1.88
N LEU A 471 -15.40 -15.66 1.87
CA LEU A 471 -15.80 -14.94 3.08
C LEU A 471 -17.28 -15.20 3.32
N GLN A 472 -17.61 -15.66 4.52
CA GLN A 472 -18.98 -15.93 4.94
C GLN A 472 -19.43 -14.89 5.95
N ILE A 473 -20.30 -13.98 5.52
CA ILE A 473 -20.82 -12.88 6.33
C ILE A 473 -22.24 -13.24 6.77
N ASN A 474 -22.42 -13.58 8.04
CA ASN A 474 -23.75 -13.79 8.61
C ASN A 474 -24.42 -12.44 8.86
N LEU A 475 -25.41 -12.09 8.04
CA LEU A 475 -26.09 -10.81 8.11
C LEU A 475 -26.87 -10.63 9.43
N ASP A 476 -27.43 -11.71 9.98
CA ASP A 476 -28.18 -11.67 11.25
C ASP A 476 -27.27 -11.32 12.44
N LYS A 477 -26.01 -11.77 12.44
CA LYS A 477 -25.05 -11.56 13.54
C LYS A 477 -24.15 -10.33 13.38
N GLN A 478 -23.64 -10.08 12.16
CA GLN A 478 -22.63 -9.05 11.89
C GLN A 478 -23.21 -7.75 11.33
N ALA A 479 -24.33 -7.77 10.61
CA ALA A 479 -24.95 -6.52 10.15
C ALA A 479 -25.79 -5.86 11.26
N VAL A 480 -26.40 -6.65 12.16
CA VAL A 480 -27.30 -6.15 13.21
C VAL A 480 -26.57 -5.55 14.42
N LYS A 481 -25.32 -5.95 14.69
CA LYS A 481 -24.52 -5.44 15.83
C LYS A 481 -24.03 -3.99 15.64
N THR A 482 -23.81 -3.57 14.41
CA THR A 482 -23.13 -2.29 14.08
C THR A 482 -24.11 -1.19 13.66
N LEU A 483 -25.39 -1.53 13.50
CA LEU A 483 -26.46 -0.58 13.22
C LEU A 483 -26.93 0.07 14.53
N SER A 484 -26.99 1.41 14.56
CA SER A 484 -27.64 2.13 15.66
C SER A 484 -29.08 1.62 15.84
N ASN A 485 -29.62 1.69 17.06
CA ASN A 485 -30.98 1.17 17.33
C ASN A 485 -32.06 1.82 16.45
N ASN A 486 -31.87 3.07 15.99
CA ASN A 486 -32.76 3.77 15.07
C ASN A 486 -32.62 3.31 13.60
N SER A 487 -31.48 2.72 13.21
CA SER A 487 -31.23 2.22 11.85
C SER A 487 -31.76 0.79 11.61
N LYS A 488 -32.06 0.05 12.70
CA LYS A 488 -32.60 -1.32 12.63
C LYS A 488 -34.04 -1.38 12.07
N SER A 489 -34.82 -0.31 12.22
CA SER A 489 -36.17 -0.20 11.64
C SER A 489 -36.16 0.10 10.14
N ASN A 490 -35.13 0.78 9.64
CA ASN A 490 -34.99 1.18 8.23
C ASN A 490 -34.33 0.12 7.34
N PHE A 491 -33.74 -0.93 7.91
CA PHE A 491 -33.12 -2.02 7.14
C PHE A 491 -34.13 -2.94 6.44
N LYS A 492 -35.43 -2.74 6.68
CA LYS A 492 -36.51 -3.64 6.25
C LYS A 492 -37.34 -2.99 5.15
N ASN A 493 -37.80 -3.81 4.21
CA ASN A 493 -38.58 -3.42 3.02
C ASN A 493 -37.83 -2.44 2.10
N GLN A 494 -36.51 -2.56 2.03
CA GLN A 494 -35.66 -1.71 1.21
C GLN A 494 -34.71 -2.55 0.36
N LYS A 495 -34.40 -2.02 -0.83
CA LYS A 495 -33.41 -2.55 -1.74
C LYS A 495 -32.10 -1.79 -1.55
N TYR A 496 -31.00 -2.53 -1.49
CA TYR A 496 -29.66 -2.01 -1.34
C TYR A 496 -28.75 -2.55 -2.44
N ASP A 497 -27.92 -1.68 -2.98
CA ASP A 497 -26.70 -2.08 -3.67
C ASP A 497 -25.66 -2.49 -2.61
N VAL A 498 -25.09 -3.67 -2.76
CA VAL A 498 -24.09 -4.22 -1.85
C VAL A 498 -22.71 -4.03 -2.47
N TYR A 499 -21.81 -3.38 -1.74
CA TYR A 499 -20.43 -3.14 -2.15
C TYR A 499 -19.43 -3.79 -1.20
N PHE A 500 -18.33 -4.25 -1.77
CA PHE A 500 -17.18 -4.79 -1.07
C PHE A 500 -15.98 -3.85 -1.22
N LEU A 501 -15.43 -3.42 -0.09
CA LEU A 501 -14.33 -2.47 -0.03
C LEU A 501 -13.21 -3.01 0.85
N VAL A 502 -11.98 -2.96 0.32
CA VAL A 502 -10.75 -3.24 1.08
C VAL A 502 -9.91 -1.98 1.07
N ASN A 503 -9.48 -1.53 2.25
CA ASN A 503 -8.73 -0.30 2.43
C ASN A 503 -7.50 -0.54 3.31
N ASP A 504 -6.36 -0.03 2.86
CA ASP A 504 -5.16 0.06 3.67
C ASP A 504 -5.19 1.33 4.52
N THR A 505 -5.36 1.15 5.82
CA THR A 505 -5.41 2.25 6.79
C THR A 505 -4.06 2.94 6.97
N LYS A 506 -2.94 2.32 6.61
CA LYS A 506 -1.61 2.93 6.70
C LYS A 506 -1.36 3.90 5.55
N THR A 507 -1.75 3.54 4.34
CA THR A 507 -1.58 4.39 3.15
C THR A 507 -2.81 5.23 2.82
N GLN A 508 -3.96 4.94 3.46
CA GLN A 508 -5.28 5.52 3.16
C GLN A 508 -5.78 5.16 1.74
N VAL A 509 -5.34 4.01 1.22
CA VAL A 509 -5.58 3.59 -0.15
C VAL A 509 -6.57 2.45 -0.20
N ASN A 510 -7.52 2.52 -1.14
CA ASN A 510 -8.35 1.38 -1.44
C ASN A 510 -7.59 0.35 -2.27
N ILE A 511 -7.57 -0.88 -1.79
CA ILE A 511 -6.97 -2.00 -2.50
C ILE A 511 -7.90 -2.41 -3.64
N LYS A 512 -7.43 -2.23 -4.88
CA LYS A 512 -8.18 -2.60 -6.08
C LYS A 512 -8.05 -4.09 -6.35
N PHE A 513 -9.13 -4.67 -6.85
CA PHE A 513 -9.18 -6.04 -7.34
C PHE A 513 -9.05 -6.02 -8.86
N ALA A 514 -8.52 -7.09 -9.43
CA ALA A 514 -8.38 -7.28 -10.86
C ALA A 514 -9.73 -7.63 -11.50
N ASN A 515 -10.69 -6.71 -11.41
CA ASN A 515 -12.01 -6.81 -12.01
C ASN A 515 -12.27 -5.64 -12.96
N THR A 516 -12.96 -5.90 -14.08
CA THR A 516 -13.37 -4.84 -15.03
C THR A 516 -14.58 -4.05 -14.53
N ASN A 517 -15.27 -4.55 -13.49
CA ASN A 517 -16.37 -3.87 -12.83
C ASN A 517 -15.93 -2.49 -12.32
N THR A 518 -16.80 -1.49 -12.46
CA THR A 518 -16.49 -0.12 -12.02
C THR A 518 -16.22 -0.06 -10.51
N PHE A 519 -15.05 0.46 -10.17
CA PHE A 519 -14.67 0.70 -8.78
C PHE A 519 -15.18 2.06 -8.30
N ASN A 520 -15.94 2.09 -7.20
CA ASN A 520 -16.36 3.33 -6.57
C ASN A 520 -15.38 3.69 -5.42
N ASN A 521 -14.77 4.88 -5.44
CA ASN A 521 -13.79 5.27 -4.41
C ASN A 521 -14.36 5.36 -2.99
N GLN A 522 -15.66 5.58 -2.82
CA GLN A 522 -16.32 5.64 -1.52
C GLN A 522 -16.82 4.27 -1.06
N TYR A 523 -17.30 3.43 -1.98
CA TYR A 523 -18.04 2.22 -1.64
C TYR A 523 -17.36 0.91 -2.04
N GLY A 524 -16.39 0.92 -2.96
CA GLY A 524 -15.71 -0.27 -3.46
C GLY A 524 -16.35 -0.86 -4.72
N TYR A 525 -16.25 -2.18 -4.89
CA TYR A 525 -16.89 -2.90 -5.99
C TYR A 525 -18.32 -3.30 -5.63
N LYS A 526 -19.29 -2.97 -6.48
CA LYS A 526 -20.65 -3.51 -6.35
C LYS A 526 -20.61 -5.01 -6.61
N ILE A 527 -21.02 -5.81 -5.63
CA ILE A 527 -21.04 -7.28 -5.71
C ILE A 527 -22.44 -7.85 -5.95
N GLY A 528 -23.49 -7.04 -5.74
CA GLY A 528 -24.86 -7.43 -6.03
C GLY A 528 -25.88 -6.46 -5.45
N GLU A 529 -27.14 -6.88 -5.47
CA GLU A 529 -28.28 -6.16 -4.94
C GLU A 529 -29.02 -7.06 -3.95
N ILE A 530 -29.31 -6.56 -2.75
CA ILE A 530 -30.07 -7.28 -1.74
C ILE A 530 -31.41 -6.57 -1.47
N THR A 531 -32.48 -7.34 -1.36
CA THR A 531 -33.80 -6.85 -0.92
C THR A 531 -34.15 -7.56 0.37
N ILE A 532 -34.45 -6.79 1.41
CA ILE A 532 -34.73 -7.33 2.74
C ILE A 532 -36.23 -7.17 3.03
N SER A 533 -36.94 -8.27 3.23
CA SER A 533 -38.39 -8.32 3.44
C SER A 533 -38.73 -8.70 4.88
N ASN A 534 -39.85 -8.17 5.40
CA ASN A 534 -40.41 -8.64 6.67
C ASN A 534 -40.93 -10.08 6.53
N SER A 535 -40.40 -11.02 7.31
CA SER A 535 -40.98 -12.35 7.53
C SER A 535 -42.22 -12.26 8.45
N LYS A 536 -43.29 -11.63 7.95
CA LYS A 536 -44.67 -11.76 8.46
C LYS A 536 -45.65 -11.85 7.28
N ALA A 537 -45.40 -12.75 6.34
CA ALA A 537 -46.39 -13.14 5.33
C ALA A 537 -45.95 -14.46 4.66
N ALA A 538 -46.06 -15.57 5.38
CA ALA A 538 -45.99 -16.89 4.76
C ALA A 538 -47.10 -17.76 5.34
N SER A 539 -48.35 -17.41 5.04
CA SER A 539 -49.48 -18.34 5.06
C SER A 539 -50.67 -17.79 4.27
N THR A 540 -50.62 -17.78 2.95
CA THR A 540 -51.83 -18.11 2.17
C THR A 540 -51.44 -18.60 0.79
N SER A 541 -51.73 -19.87 0.53
CA SER A 541 -51.76 -20.40 -0.82
C SER A 541 -52.89 -19.71 -1.60
N THR A 542 -52.62 -19.22 -2.80
CA THR A 542 -53.68 -19.11 -3.80
C THR A 542 -53.08 -19.24 -5.20
N ARG A 543 -53.32 -20.40 -5.81
CA ARG A 543 -53.39 -20.59 -7.27
C ARG A 543 -54.38 -19.56 -7.81
N THR A 544 -54.05 -18.78 -8.84
CA THR A 544 -54.53 -19.00 -10.22
C THR A 544 -54.14 -17.88 -11.20
N VAL A 545 -53.77 -18.32 -12.40
CA VAL A 545 -54.12 -17.81 -13.75
C VAL A 545 -53.48 -16.52 -14.26
N THR A 546 -52.67 -16.77 -15.28
CA THR A 546 -52.19 -15.92 -16.37
C THR A 546 -53.28 -15.06 -17.01
N SER A 547 -53.05 -13.76 -17.16
CA SER A 547 -53.66 -12.96 -18.21
C SER A 547 -52.77 -11.78 -18.57
N THR A 548 -52.41 -11.72 -19.84
CA THR A 548 -51.63 -10.69 -20.51
C THR A 548 -52.54 -9.54 -20.94
N ARG A 549 -52.23 -8.29 -20.55
CA ARG A 549 -52.60 -7.12 -21.37
C ARG A 549 -51.69 -5.92 -21.18
N LYS A 550 -51.42 -5.29 -22.32
CA LYS A 550 -50.57 -4.12 -22.62
C LYS A 550 -50.84 -2.91 -21.72
N SER A 551 -49.75 -2.21 -21.35
CA SER A 551 -49.76 -0.87 -20.77
C SER A 551 -49.53 0.18 -21.86
N THR A 552 -50.26 1.30 -21.76
CA THR A 552 -50.09 2.51 -22.56
C THR A 552 -49.85 3.67 -21.60
N THR A 553 -48.90 4.52 -21.97
CA THR A 553 -48.29 5.64 -21.25
C THR A 553 -49.23 6.82 -21.02
N THR A 554 -49.07 7.55 -19.90
CA THR A 554 -49.12 9.03 -19.91
C THR A 554 -48.53 9.63 -18.62
N SER A 555 -47.66 10.63 -18.80
CA SER A 555 -46.95 11.39 -17.76
C SER A 555 -47.71 12.67 -17.39
N LYS A 556 -47.59 13.16 -16.15
CA LYS A 556 -47.56 14.60 -15.87
C LYS A 556 -46.63 14.94 -14.70
N ARG A 557 -45.84 16.00 -14.94
CA ARG A 557 -44.88 16.69 -14.07
C ARG A 557 -45.57 17.86 -13.38
N TYR A 558 -45.17 18.18 -12.15
CA TYR A 558 -45.29 19.54 -11.59
C TYR A 558 -44.09 19.85 -10.69
N GLU A 559 -43.55 21.06 -10.86
CA GLU A 559 -42.42 21.67 -10.13
C GLU A 559 -42.91 22.52 -8.95
N PRO A 560 -42.02 22.91 -8.00
CA PRO A 560 -42.39 23.41 -6.67
C PRO A 560 -42.16 24.93 -6.47
N THR A 561 -42.75 25.49 -5.41
CA THR A 561 -42.54 26.86 -4.90
C THR A 561 -42.09 26.87 -3.42
N SER A 562 -41.18 27.79 -3.08
CA SER A 562 -40.49 27.99 -1.79
C SER A 562 -41.14 29.03 -0.84
N THR A 563 -40.86 28.99 0.48
CA THR A 563 -40.32 30.11 1.34
C THR A 563 -40.19 29.75 2.85
N SER A 564 -39.37 30.51 3.59
CA SER A 564 -38.54 30.26 4.80
C SER A 564 -39.16 30.31 6.22
N LYS A 565 -38.54 29.65 7.23
CA LYS A 565 -38.54 30.00 8.68
C LYS A 565 -37.24 29.57 9.41
N ASP A 566 -36.81 30.38 10.39
CA ASP A 566 -35.57 30.26 11.18
C ASP A 566 -35.32 28.89 11.83
N LEU A 567 -34.04 28.49 11.85
CA LEU A 567 -33.57 27.17 12.26
C LEU A 567 -33.26 27.11 13.78
N PRO A 568 -33.68 26.05 14.50
CA PRO A 568 -33.37 25.87 15.92
C PRO A 568 -31.87 25.83 16.26
N GLU A 569 -31.48 26.39 17.41
CA GLU A 569 -30.07 26.48 17.85
C GLU A 569 -29.54 25.18 18.50
N SER A 570 -28.24 24.92 18.37
CA SER A 570 -27.53 23.72 18.82
C SER A 570 -26.08 24.06 19.19
N THR A 571 -25.51 23.41 20.21
CA THR A 571 -24.07 23.53 20.51
C THR A 571 -23.25 22.36 19.96
N ASP A 572 -23.87 21.42 19.25
CA ASP A 572 -23.25 20.15 18.85
C ASP A 572 -23.34 19.93 17.32
N GLU A 573 -24.50 19.57 16.77
CA GLU A 573 -24.71 19.40 15.33
C GLU A 573 -25.42 20.60 14.67
N CYS A 574 -25.06 20.94 13.44
CA CYS A 574 -25.61 22.05 12.65
C CYS A 574 -25.67 21.72 11.14
N GLY A 575 -26.34 22.57 10.36
CA GLY A 575 -26.41 22.43 8.90
C GLY A 575 -27.75 21.89 8.41
N THR A 576 -27.92 21.89 7.08
CA THR A 576 -29.19 21.53 6.41
C THR A 576 -29.66 20.11 6.73
N ARG A 577 -28.73 19.19 7.04
CA ARG A 577 -29.02 17.78 7.39
C ARG A 577 -29.81 17.64 8.68
N VAL A 578 -29.54 18.49 9.67
CA VAL A 578 -30.21 18.50 10.97
C VAL A 578 -31.23 19.63 11.10
N GLY A 579 -31.22 20.59 10.17
CA GLY A 579 -32.10 21.76 10.20
C GLY A 579 -31.86 22.64 11.42
N LYS A 580 -30.62 22.71 11.90
CA LYS A 580 -30.23 23.46 13.10
C LYS A 580 -29.06 24.38 12.83
N ARG A 581 -29.03 25.54 13.48
CA ARG A 581 -27.87 26.46 13.49
C ARG A 581 -27.10 26.32 14.80
N CYS A 582 -25.82 26.67 14.79
CA CYS A 582 -25.01 26.71 15.98
C CYS A 582 -25.44 27.86 16.90
N ALA A 583 -25.29 27.65 18.21
CA ALA A 583 -25.47 28.69 19.20
C ALA A 583 -24.50 29.86 18.91
N LYS A 584 -24.91 31.06 19.32
CA LYS A 584 -24.16 32.31 19.08
C LYS A 584 -22.71 32.19 19.57
N GLY A 585 -21.76 32.53 18.70
CA GLY A 585 -20.31 32.43 18.94
C GLY A 585 -19.65 31.17 18.38
N LEU A 586 -20.43 30.15 17.99
CA LEU A 586 -19.94 28.89 17.45
C LEU A 586 -20.06 28.85 15.92
N CYS A 587 -19.02 28.33 15.27
CA CYS A 587 -18.97 28.12 13.82
C CYS A 587 -19.54 26.75 13.46
N CYS A 588 -20.25 26.67 12.33
CA CYS A 588 -20.72 25.41 11.79
C CYS A 588 -19.73 24.87 10.76
N SER A 589 -18.99 23.83 11.09
CA SER A 589 -18.01 23.23 10.18
C SER A 589 -18.68 22.67 8.91
N LYS A 590 -17.91 22.44 7.84
CA LYS A 590 -18.40 21.78 6.62
C LYS A 590 -18.99 20.37 6.84
N TYR A 591 -18.70 19.78 8.00
CA TYR A 591 -19.16 18.45 8.40
C TYR A 591 -20.42 18.50 9.27
N GLY A 592 -20.95 19.69 9.56
CA GLY A 592 -22.20 19.87 10.32
C GLY A 592 -22.01 19.80 11.84
N TRP A 593 -20.87 20.28 12.35
CA TRP A 593 -20.59 20.35 13.78
C TRP A 593 -20.31 21.78 14.24
N CYS A 594 -20.70 22.10 15.47
CA CYS A 594 -20.49 23.40 16.10
C CYS A 594 -19.17 23.44 16.88
N GLY A 595 -18.39 24.52 16.74
CA GLY A 595 -17.15 24.72 17.48
C GLY A 595 -16.50 26.08 17.23
N GLU A 596 -15.49 26.43 18.03
CA GLU A 596 -14.82 27.76 18.00
C GLU A 596 -13.42 27.75 17.35
N THR A 597 -12.87 26.56 17.06
CA THR A 597 -11.51 26.43 16.51
C THR A 597 -11.49 26.63 14.99
N SER A 598 -10.30 26.84 14.42
CA SER A 598 -10.08 26.99 12.98
C SER A 598 -10.70 25.87 12.14
N GLU A 599 -10.72 24.63 12.65
CA GLU A 599 -11.34 23.47 11.99
C GLU A 599 -12.84 23.65 11.72
N TYR A 600 -13.52 24.44 12.57
CA TYR A 600 -14.94 24.74 12.47
C TYR A 600 -15.19 26.07 11.78
N CYS A 601 -14.33 27.05 12.05
CA CYS A 601 -14.52 28.44 11.66
C CYS A 601 -13.89 28.84 10.32
N ASP A 602 -12.90 28.10 9.81
CA ASP A 602 -12.15 28.47 8.61
C ASP A 602 -12.74 27.81 7.34
N ASN A 603 -11.94 27.61 6.29
CA ASN A 603 -12.39 27.29 4.93
C ASN A 603 -13.44 26.16 4.86
N ASN A 604 -14.63 26.55 4.34
CA ASN A 604 -15.88 25.77 4.20
C ASN A 604 -16.82 25.74 5.43
N CYS A 605 -16.64 26.63 6.40
CA CYS A 605 -17.67 26.86 7.42
C CYS A 605 -19.03 27.27 6.79
N GLN A 606 -20.12 26.69 7.27
CA GLN A 606 -21.48 26.85 6.78
C GLN A 606 -22.14 28.11 7.41
N SER A 607 -21.98 29.26 6.76
CA SER A 607 -22.40 30.58 7.29
C SER A 607 -23.90 30.72 7.57
N GLU A 608 -24.76 29.92 6.94
CA GLU A 608 -26.20 29.90 7.22
C GLU A 608 -26.53 29.23 8.57
N PHE A 609 -25.56 28.51 9.14
CA PHE A 609 -25.73 27.65 10.31
C PHE A 609 -24.70 27.92 11.42
N GLY A 610 -23.82 28.93 11.33
CA GLY A 610 -22.89 29.30 12.41
C GLY A 610 -22.02 30.53 12.10
N ASP A 611 -21.29 31.02 13.11
CA ASP A 611 -20.57 32.31 13.08
C ASP A 611 -19.15 32.18 12.49
N CYS A 612 -19.07 31.79 11.21
CA CYS A 612 -17.82 31.52 10.49
C CYS A 612 -16.81 32.69 10.51
N ARG A 613 -15.52 32.37 10.70
CA ARG A 613 -14.44 33.35 10.55
C ARG A 613 -14.14 33.49 9.06
N GLY A 614 -14.61 34.58 8.46
CA GLY A 614 -14.21 34.94 7.12
C GLY A 614 -12.68 35.05 7.06
N SER A 615 -12.05 34.23 6.22
CA SER A 615 -10.63 34.32 5.91
C SER A 615 -10.27 35.79 5.62
N LEU A 616 -9.52 36.39 6.53
CA LEU A 616 -8.76 37.59 6.24
C LEU A 616 -7.68 37.18 5.22
N ASP A 617 -7.63 37.93 4.13
CA ASP A 617 -6.58 37.93 3.08
C ASP A 617 -6.88 37.22 1.74
N ASN A 618 -8.10 37.35 1.23
CA ASN A 618 -8.26 37.49 -0.23
C ASN A 618 -9.46 38.39 -0.57
N LYS A 619 -9.24 39.71 -0.52
CA LYS A 619 -10.27 40.72 -0.77
C LYS A 619 -10.71 40.83 -2.24
N ASP A 620 -10.01 40.15 -3.15
CA ASP A 620 -10.15 40.40 -4.59
C ASP A 620 -10.89 39.29 -5.35
N ARG A 621 -11.00 38.07 -4.81
CA ARG A 621 -11.51 36.90 -5.55
C ARG A 621 -12.72 36.26 -4.88
N CYS A 622 -13.66 35.80 -5.70
CA CYS A 622 -14.90 35.17 -5.27
C CYS A 622 -15.37 34.09 -6.26
N GLY A 623 -16.38 33.32 -5.87
CA GLY A 623 -17.02 32.31 -6.71
C GLY A 623 -16.90 30.90 -6.14
N LYS A 624 -17.47 29.94 -6.87
CA LYS A 624 -17.53 28.53 -6.48
C LYS A 624 -16.12 27.98 -6.21
N GLY A 625 -15.87 27.55 -4.97
CA GLY A 625 -14.58 27.01 -4.52
C GLY A 625 -13.54 28.07 -4.10
N VAL A 626 -13.86 29.37 -4.18
CA VAL A 626 -12.99 30.48 -3.75
C VAL A 626 -13.54 31.17 -2.50
N GLY A 627 -14.81 31.55 -2.51
CA GLY A 627 -15.43 32.24 -1.37
C GLY A 627 -16.39 33.36 -1.79
N ARG A 628 -16.97 34.05 -0.79
CA ARG A 628 -17.81 35.24 -1.01
C ARG A 628 -16.98 36.50 -0.84
N CYS A 629 -17.35 37.56 -1.55
CA CYS A 629 -16.80 38.88 -1.34
C CYS A 629 -17.13 39.43 0.04
N ALA A 630 -16.33 40.40 0.50
CA ALA A 630 -16.59 41.12 1.73
C ALA A 630 -17.99 41.77 1.72
N PRO A 631 -18.66 41.91 2.88
CA PRO A 631 -19.97 42.55 2.97
C PRO A 631 -20.00 43.90 2.25
N GLY A 632 -21.00 44.10 1.38
CA GLY A 632 -21.14 45.31 0.56
C GLY A 632 -20.40 45.29 -0.78
N TYR A 633 -19.74 44.18 -1.16
CA TYR A 633 -19.12 44.00 -2.48
C TYR A 633 -19.88 42.97 -3.33
N CYS A 634 -19.91 43.20 -4.64
CA CYS A 634 -20.49 42.31 -5.64
C CYS A 634 -19.44 41.32 -6.13
N CYS A 635 -19.87 40.10 -6.48
CA CYS A 635 -19.01 39.11 -7.11
C CYS A 635 -19.31 39.07 -8.60
N SER A 636 -18.37 39.53 -9.42
CA SER A 636 -18.55 39.54 -10.88
C SER A 636 -18.62 38.11 -11.44
N LYS A 637 -19.13 37.96 -12.67
CA LYS A 637 -19.13 36.66 -13.38
C LYS A 637 -17.74 36.02 -13.52
N TYR A 638 -16.68 36.83 -13.45
CA TYR A 638 -15.29 36.41 -13.57
C TYR A 638 -14.66 36.03 -12.22
N GLY A 639 -15.42 36.06 -11.14
CA GLY A 639 -14.94 35.69 -9.81
C GLY A 639 -14.04 36.74 -9.18
N TRP A 640 -14.37 38.02 -9.37
CA TRP A 640 -13.70 39.17 -8.76
C TRP A 640 -14.66 39.98 -7.91
N CYS A 641 -14.15 40.50 -6.80
CA CYS A 641 -14.89 41.35 -5.88
C CYS A 641 -14.78 42.83 -6.25
N GLY A 642 -15.91 43.53 -6.37
CA GLY A 642 -15.92 44.95 -6.68
C GLY A 642 -17.27 45.61 -6.47
N LYS A 643 -17.34 46.93 -6.63
CA LYS A 643 -18.56 47.74 -6.44
C LYS A 643 -19.02 48.48 -7.70
N THR A 644 -18.33 48.31 -8.83
CA THR A 644 -18.71 48.98 -10.08
C THR A 644 -19.84 48.20 -10.77
N THR A 645 -20.47 48.82 -11.77
CA THR A 645 -21.51 48.18 -12.59
C THR A 645 -21.02 46.88 -13.24
N ASP A 646 -19.74 46.78 -13.58
CA ASP A 646 -19.13 45.56 -14.13
C ASP A 646 -19.11 44.38 -13.15
N HIS A 647 -19.16 44.67 -11.85
CA HIS A 647 -19.20 43.67 -10.78
C HIS A 647 -20.62 43.39 -10.31
N CYS A 648 -21.45 44.43 -10.25
CA CYS A 648 -22.80 44.40 -9.66
C CYS A 648 -23.93 44.22 -10.69
N GLY A 649 -23.61 44.35 -11.98
CA GLY A 649 -24.55 44.32 -13.10
C GLY A 649 -24.94 42.91 -13.54
N VAL A 650 -25.27 42.77 -14.83
CA VAL A 650 -25.77 41.51 -15.39
C VAL A 650 -24.70 40.43 -15.27
N GLU A 651 -25.10 39.23 -14.81
CA GLU A 651 -24.23 38.06 -14.53
C GLU A 651 -23.39 38.13 -13.25
N CYS A 652 -23.65 39.08 -12.35
CA CYS A 652 -23.16 39.01 -10.97
C CYS A 652 -23.59 37.69 -10.30
N GLN A 653 -22.71 37.09 -9.49
CA GLN A 653 -22.93 35.80 -8.83
C GLN A 653 -23.54 35.99 -7.41
N PRO A 654 -24.88 35.87 -7.23
CA PRO A 654 -25.56 36.26 -5.97
C PRO A 654 -25.23 35.36 -4.78
N GLN A 655 -24.77 34.13 -5.04
CA GLN A 655 -24.28 33.24 -3.99
C GLN A 655 -22.95 33.71 -3.39
N TYR A 656 -22.21 34.59 -4.07
CA TYR A 656 -20.85 34.98 -3.70
C TYR A 656 -20.64 36.50 -3.52
N GLY A 657 -21.68 37.32 -3.70
CA GLY A 657 -21.67 38.76 -3.41
C GLY A 657 -23.08 39.35 -3.51
N ILE A 658 -23.25 40.63 -3.23
CA ILE A 658 -24.53 41.31 -3.47
C ILE A 658 -24.69 41.60 -4.97
N CYS A 659 -25.88 41.40 -5.54
CA CYS A 659 -26.15 41.66 -6.96
C CYS A 659 -27.42 42.51 -7.09
N GLY A 660 -27.45 43.45 -8.04
CA GLY A 660 -28.66 44.22 -8.35
C GLY A 660 -28.84 45.54 -7.59
N ASN A 661 -27.80 46.08 -6.96
CA ASN A 661 -27.81 47.45 -6.44
C ASN A 661 -26.99 48.37 -7.36
N TYR A 662 -27.55 48.76 -8.52
CA TYR A 662 -27.31 50.02 -9.25
C TYR A 662 -28.37 50.18 -10.35
#